data_AF-A0A8S3UMC6-F1
#
_entry.id   AF-A0A8S3UMC6-F1
#
_cell.length_a   1.000
_cell.length_b   1.000
_cell.length_c   1.000
_cell.angle_alpha   90.00
_cell.angle_beta   90.00
_cell.angle_gamma   90.00
#
_symmetry.space_group_name_H-M   'P 1'
#
loop_
_entity.id
_entity.type
_entity.pdbx_description
1 polymer ?
#
loop_
_entity_poly.entity_id
_entity_poly.type
_entity_poly.pdbx_seq_one_letter_code
_entity_poly.pdbx_strand_id
1 'polypeptide(L)'
;MCLILSIRTISTNKEEIERLEKEIGKLSRQVMLQQLFIEEKTRSEGDSGLKQTRILNDGSKPYHFPTTRSKRGVAAIHDHGHMKRTIGVGEFVAVLNGVEFRTRHNDPELRMPSTTSSNFLETEEIPFPEVPPEVTQKETVAEQVQEMREWFKAFKDQNHKERDYRKYFKPVLCYLEGMWVYDNNTDILEPFLSDRHKLDASTFEDLEDKIMFTSYGGRKDGMENFGWLPKTIVYTENGKSPSYAQWIYRIVCHPLKHDLPLSRLKMVDDLSSRMMFLRSEEEEIQTRRARFKLNQRDKEEWKERFDQSPGFIDSLMSEIPGLDNYGGNLTDEALNLPAYCPGKEQKILNTAYYHRFYEEIRPDYLRLSLRKRAFSDSNLFMSMTSQPQVAGKSLNYCTKEDSLQKKACKSYHQRWSYAVPFEIIYLNPLTNWNPYNITYKGHYKNDPEAKFVTENGNRTGGNDIHTAYNGTNSWYFFQIPQSFYSGIENKKGHGGIGVLDENGKVRYTRAAGIRVFIPEIRGIGIIRQRYPIMPLYSEGNTAYKEMASLKDIVLENNNYLKMFHNLPKDEKSDKLRKNQIKLSVDRGITLIMSRATTSDPGPHNHYVDLSAEHVNTLKSKKRLTIRSSEDSGHDHRVTIEYRPHLKNPFVMTRCDHKKTCWDGHKKLLLENVEEENDELREDKNDDDRPENYKE
;
A
#
# COMPACT_ATOMS: atom_id res chain seq x y z
N MET A 1 -79.82 -21.84 28.68
CA MET A 1 -79.75 -20.84 27.61
C MET A 1 -78.30 -20.80 27.14
N CYS A 2 -78.00 -21.58 26.10
CA CYS A 2 -76.66 -21.74 25.53
C CYS A 2 -76.23 -20.44 24.83
N LEU A 3 -75.00 -20.00 25.07
CA LEU A 3 -74.23 -19.26 24.07
C LEU A 3 -72.76 -19.66 24.20
N ILE A 4 -72.49 -20.81 23.60
CA ILE A 4 -71.19 -21.26 23.14
C ILE A 4 -70.88 -20.50 21.82
N LEU A 5 -69.60 -20.18 21.60
CA LEU A 5 -68.95 -19.73 20.35
C LEU A 5 -69.18 -18.29 19.86
N SER A 6 -68.15 -17.45 20.03
CA SER A 6 -67.34 -17.09 18.85
C SER A 6 -65.92 -16.69 19.25
N ILE A 7 -65.01 -17.65 19.08
CA ILE A 7 -63.59 -17.45 18.86
C ILE A 7 -63.46 -16.62 17.57
N ARG A 8 -63.28 -15.30 17.67
CA ARG A 8 -63.11 -14.43 16.47
C ARG A 8 -62.07 -13.32 16.62
N THR A 9 -61.18 -13.42 17.60
CA THR A 9 -60.13 -12.42 17.86
C THR A 9 -58.71 -12.95 17.82
N ILE A 10 -58.50 -14.19 17.35
CA ILE A 10 -57.16 -14.77 17.13
C ILE A 10 -56.87 -15.01 15.63
N SER A 11 -57.90 -15.22 14.79
CA SER A 11 -57.69 -15.48 13.35
C SER A 11 -57.31 -14.23 12.54
N THR A 12 -57.76 -13.04 12.93
CA THR A 12 -57.44 -11.77 12.27
C THR A 12 -55.97 -11.39 12.40
N ASN A 13 -55.32 -11.72 13.52
CA ASN A 13 -53.89 -11.44 13.70
C ASN A 13 -53.00 -12.34 12.85
N LYS A 14 -53.37 -13.60 12.62
CA LYS A 14 -52.50 -14.53 11.87
C LYS A 14 -52.45 -14.18 10.38
N GLU A 15 -53.60 -13.92 9.76
CA GLU A 15 -53.65 -13.50 8.36
C GLU A 15 -52.98 -12.14 8.14
N GLU A 16 -53.11 -11.22 9.10
CA GLU A 16 -52.44 -9.92 9.07
C GLU A 16 -50.93 -10.03 9.28
N ILE A 17 -50.46 -10.87 10.20
CA ILE A 17 -49.03 -11.17 10.38
C ILE A 17 -48.46 -11.84 9.12
N GLU A 18 -49.14 -12.84 8.55
CA GLU A 18 -48.69 -13.49 7.31
C GLU A 18 -48.64 -12.52 6.13
N ARG A 19 -49.60 -11.59 6.05
CA ARG A 19 -49.58 -10.49 5.07
C ARG A 19 -48.38 -9.58 5.30
N LEU A 20 -48.14 -9.15 6.54
CA LEU A 20 -47.00 -8.29 6.89
C LEU A 20 -45.66 -8.97 6.60
N GLU A 21 -45.49 -10.23 6.98
CA GLU A 21 -44.28 -11.03 6.67
C GLU A 21 -44.04 -11.10 5.15
N LYS A 22 -45.10 -11.28 4.36
CA LYS A 22 -45.01 -11.31 2.90
C LYS A 22 -44.64 -9.95 2.32
N GLU A 23 -45.20 -8.86 2.85
CA GLU A 23 -44.84 -7.50 2.41
C GLU A 23 -43.40 -7.14 2.82
N ILE A 24 -42.96 -7.50 4.02
CA ILE A 24 -41.57 -7.36 4.48
C ILE A 24 -40.63 -8.15 3.55
N GLY A 25 -41.01 -9.37 3.18
CA GLY A 25 -40.26 -10.19 2.22
C GLY A 25 -40.11 -9.54 0.85
N LYS A 26 -41.19 -8.96 0.31
CA LYS A 26 -41.17 -8.21 -0.95
C LYS A 26 -40.31 -6.95 -0.86
N LEU A 27 -40.45 -6.18 0.22
CA LEU A 27 -39.64 -4.99 0.48
C LEU A 27 -38.16 -5.34 0.60
N SER A 28 -37.82 -6.40 1.35
CA SER A 28 -36.46 -6.91 1.47
C SER A 28 -35.88 -7.29 0.11
N ARG A 29 -36.66 -7.99 -0.72
CA ARG A 29 -36.25 -8.30 -2.10
C ARG A 29 -36.05 -7.04 -2.95
N GLN A 30 -36.89 -6.03 -2.79
CA GLN A 30 -36.73 -4.75 -3.50
C GLN A 30 -35.44 -4.03 -3.07
N VAL A 31 -35.12 -4.02 -1.78
CA VAL A 31 -33.86 -3.48 -1.25
C VAL A 31 -32.66 -4.24 -1.80
N MET A 32 -32.73 -5.58 -1.87
CA MET A 32 -31.68 -6.39 -2.52
C MET A 32 -31.46 -5.99 -3.99
N LEU A 33 -32.53 -5.73 -4.75
CA LEU A 33 -32.43 -5.28 -6.14
C LEU A 33 -31.88 -3.86 -6.27
N GLN A 34 -32.22 -2.96 -5.34
CA GLN A 34 -31.64 -1.62 -5.29
C GLN A 34 -30.15 -1.67 -4.99
N GLN A 35 -29.73 -2.53 -4.06
CA GLN A 35 -28.32 -2.75 -3.76
C GLN A 35 -27.58 -3.32 -4.98
N LEU A 36 -28.14 -4.32 -5.66
CA LEU A 36 -27.58 -4.86 -6.89
C LEU A 36 -27.47 -3.77 -7.98
N PHE A 37 -28.47 -2.91 -8.11
CA PHE A 37 -28.43 -1.79 -9.06
C PHE A 37 -27.28 -0.82 -8.75
N ILE A 38 -27.05 -0.50 -7.48
CA ILE A 38 -25.91 0.35 -7.06
C ILE A 38 -24.59 -0.34 -7.40
N GLU A 39 -24.44 -1.63 -7.08
CA GLU A 39 -23.22 -2.38 -7.40
C GLU A 39 -22.97 -2.49 -8.90
N GLU A 40 -24.00 -2.77 -9.71
CA GLU A 40 -23.89 -2.80 -11.17
C GLU A 40 -23.55 -1.43 -11.74
N LYS A 41 -24.14 -0.36 -11.20
CA LYS A 41 -23.79 1.01 -11.56
C LYS A 41 -22.30 1.26 -11.28
N THR A 42 -21.81 0.91 -10.09
CA THR A 42 -20.40 1.06 -9.73
C THR A 42 -19.48 0.22 -10.62
N ARG A 43 -19.85 -1.03 -10.95
CA ARG A 43 -19.10 -1.88 -11.91
C ARG A 43 -19.06 -1.26 -13.31
N SER A 44 -20.12 -0.57 -13.72
CA SER A 44 -20.20 0.11 -15.02
C SER A 44 -19.48 1.46 -15.06
N GLU A 45 -19.33 2.10 -13.90
CA GLU A 45 -18.66 3.39 -13.78
C GLU A 45 -17.16 3.25 -13.82
N GLY A 46 -16.56 2.15 -13.35
CA GLY A 46 -15.11 1.94 -13.41
C GLY A 46 -14.66 0.58 -12.86
N ASP A 47 -13.42 0.21 -13.16
CA ASP A 47 -12.83 -1.05 -12.68
C ASP A 47 -12.46 -1.00 -11.20
N SER A 48 -12.48 -2.16 -10.54
CA SER A 48 -12.05 -2.31 -9.14
C SER A 48 -10.65 -1.73 -8.90
N GLY A 49 -10.47 -1.10 -7.74
CA GLY A 49 -9.21 -0.47 -7.36
C GLY A 49 -9.33 0.60 -6.29
N LEU A 50 -8.22 1.31 -6.08
CA LEU A 50 -8.12 2.41 -5.14
C LEU A 50 -8.89 3.63 -5.67
N LYS A 51 -9.88 4.12 -4.92
CA LYS A 51 -10.74 5.23 -5.32
C LYS A 51 -10.29 6.55 -4.72
N GLN A 52 -10.02 6.57 -3.42
CA GLN A 52 -9.71 7.80 -2.71
C GLN A 52 -8.86 7.55 -1.46
N THR A 53 -8.15 8.56 -1.01
CA THR A 53 -7.35 8.62 0.21
C THR A 53 -7.77 9.84 1.00
N ARG A 54 -7.37 9.88 2.27
CA ARG A 54 -7.65 11.00 3.16
C ARG A 54 -7.20 12.34 2.58
N ILE A 55 -8.02 13.37 2.81
CA ILE A 55 -7.66 14.74 2.47
C ILE A 55 -6.58 15.26 3.43
N LEU A 56 -5.39 15.52 2.88
CA LEU A 56 -4.21 16.01 3.62
C LEU A 56 -3.60 17.28 3.01
N ASN A 57 -4.06 17.67 1.84
CA ASN A 57 -3.63 18.86 1.11
C ASN A 57 -4.83 19.42 0.33
N ASP A 58 -4.73 20.69 -0.03
CA ASP A 58 -5.76 21.47 -0.71
C ASP A 58 -5.06 22.49 -1.63
N GLY A 59 -5.77 23.05 -2.59
CA GLY A 59 -5.29 24.13 -3.44
C GLY A 59 -6.29 24.60 -4.48
N SER A 60 -5.89 25.59 -5.28
CA SER A 60 -6.76 26.26 -6.26
C SER A 60 -7.07 25.45 -7.52
N LYS A 61 -6.43 24.29 -7.71
CA LYS A 61 -6.54 23.47 -8.92
C LYS A 61 -7.00 22.06 -8.55
N PRO A 62 -7.77 21.37 -9.42
CA PRO A 62 -8.27 20.03 -9.12
C PRO A 62 -7.19 19.02 -8.71
N TYR A 63 -6.02 19.08 -9.35
CA TYR A 63 -4.88 18.20 -9.06
C TYR A 63 -4.12 18.58 -7.77
N HIS A 64 -4.47 19.67 -7.08
CA HIS A 64 -3.95 19.98 -5.74
C HIS A 64 -4.70 19.22 -4.63
N PHE A 65 -5.91 18.74 -4.91
CA PHE A 65 -6.65 17.90 -3.98
C PHE A 65 -6.12 16.46 -4.05
N PRO A 66 -6.08 15.72 -2.93
CA PRO A 66 -5.78 14.30 -2.96
C PRO A 66 -6.96 13.49 -3.52
N THR A 67 -6.66 12.52 -4.40
CA THR A 67 -7.56 11.41 -4.77
C THR A 67 -6.93 10.15 -4.25
N THR A 68 -6.06 9.52 -5.05
CA THR A 68 -5.37 8.29 -4.69
C THR A 68 -3.93 8.55 -4.22
N ARG A 69 -3.45 9.79 -4.40
CA ARG A 69 -2.22 10.34 -3.84
C ARG A 69 -2.52 11.54 -2.98
N SER A 70 -1.74 11.68 -1.93
CA SER A 70 -1.71 12.88 -1.11
C SER A 70 -0.28 13.40 -0.99
N LYS A 71 -0.08 14.44 -0.18
CA LYS A 71 1.25 14.83 0.25
C LYS A 71 2.07 13.66 0.85
N ARG A 72 1.43 12.66 1.46
CA ARG A 72 2.14 11.57 2.16
C ARG A 72 2.59 10.41 1.26
N GLY A 73 1.96 10.19 0.12
CA GLY A 73 2.24 9.07 -0.78
C GLY A 73 1.01 8.57 -1.52
N VAL A 74 1.18 7.54 -2.35
CA VAL A 74 0.06 6.77 -2.94
C VAL A 74 -0.54 5.86 -1.88
N ALA A 75 -1.87 5.77 -1.79
CA ALA A 75 -2.59 5.03 -0.74
C ALA A 75 -2.16 5.38 0.71
N ALA A 76 -1.61 6.59 0.92
CA ALA A 76 -1.02 7.00 2.19
C ALA A 76 0.05 6.03 2.74
N ILE A 77 0.81 5.38 1.84
CA ILE A 77 1.94 4.52 2.20
C ILE A 77 3.04 5.33 2.92
N HIS A 78 3.56 4.77 4.01
CA HIS A 78 4.60 5.37 4.85
C HIS A 78 5.49 4.27 5.49
N ASP A 79 6.47 4.68 6.31
CA ASP A 79 7.49 3.78 6.86
C ASP A 79 7.18 3.35 8.29
N HIS A 80 7.47 2.08 8.59
CA HIS A 80 7.51 1.52 9.95
C HIS A 80 8.83 0.78 10.16
N GLY A 81 9.95 1.41 9.80
CA GLY A 81 11.27 0.77 9.84
C GLY A 81 11.69 0.30 11.25
N HIS A 82 11.07 0.86 12.29
CA HIS A 82 11.28 0.47 13.69
C HIS A 82 10.48 -0.79 14.08
N MET A 83 9.47 -1.19 13.31
CA MET A 83 8.68 -2.40 13.60
C MET A 83 9.16 -3.57 12.73
N LYS A 84 9.12 -4.78 13.28
CA LYS A 84 9.66 -5.97 12.60
C LYS A 84 8.88 -6.31 11.33
N ARG A 85 7.55 -6.28 11.37
CA ARG A 85 6.67 -6.81 10.30
C ARG A 85 5.65 -5.81 9.75
N THR A 86 5.50 -4.64 10.36
CA THR A 86 4.45 -3.68 10.01
C THR A 86 4.75 -2.99 8.68
N ILE A 87 3.76 -3.01 7.79
CA ILE A 87 3.82 -2.37 6.48
C ILE A 87 2.98 -1.10 6.54
N GLY A 88 3.60 0.09 6.47
CA GLY A 88 2.87 1.36 6.62
C GLY A 88 1.89 1.63 5.48
N VAL A 89 0.58 1.66 5.78
CA VAL A 89 -0.52 1.90 4.84
C VAL A 89 -1.65 2.63 5.57
N GLY A 90 -1.93 3.87 5.16
CA GLY A 90 -3.00 4.67 5.76
C GLY A 90 -4.42 4.28 5.31
N GLU A 91 -5.38 5.14 5.65
CA GLU A 91 -6.79 4.98 5.25
C GLU A 91 -7.02 5.26 3.77
N PHE A 92 -7.87 4.44 3.14
CA PHE A 92 -8.34 4.68 1.79
C PHE A 92 -9.77 4.16 1.55
N VAL A 93 -10.36 4.61 0.45
CA VAL A 93 -11.59 4.09 -0.14
C VAL A 93 -11.20 3.22 -1.32
N ALA A 94 -11.76 2.02 -1.38
CA ALA A 94 -11.57 1.09 -2.47
C ALA A 94 -12.92 0.62 -3.01
N VAL A 95 -12.90 0.15 -4.26
CA VAL A 95 -14.01 -0.54 -4.90
C VAL A 95 -13.54 -1.95 -5.26
N LEU A 96 -14.29 -2.96 -4.84
CA LEU A 96 -14.08 -4.35 -5.23
C LEU A 96 -15.41 -4.95 -5.67
N ASN A 97 -15.49 -5.42 -6.92
CA ASN A 97 -16.70 -6.00 -7.50
C ASN A 97 -17.96 -5.12 -7.29
N GLY A 98 -17.86 -3.81 -7.51
CA GLY A 98 -18.97 -2.87 -7.31
C GLY A 98 -19.25 -2.49 -5.85
N VAL A 99 -18.55 -3.07 -4.88
CA VAL A 99 -18.67 -2.70 -3.46
C VAL A 99 -17.65 -1.63 -3.12
N GLU A 100 -18.12 -0.43 -2.85
CA GLU A 100 -17.31 0.66 -2.31
C GLU A 100 -17.23 0.56 -0.78
N PHE A 101 -16.05 0.76 -0.20
CA PHE A 101 -15.86 0.74 1.25
C PHE A 101 -14.67 1.62 1.64
N ARG A 102 -14.67 2.12 2.89
CA ARG A 102 -13.56 2.90 3.47
C ARG A 102 -12.86 2.08 4.53
N THR A 103 -11.56 1.89 4.38
CA THR A 103 -10.74 1.18 5.37
C THR A 103 -10.56 2.01 6.64
N ARG A 104 -10.19 1.34 7.74
CA ARG A 104 -9.46 1.99 8.84
C ARG A 104 -8.04 2.34 8.38
N HIS A 105 -7.24 2.98 9.23
CA HIS A 105 -5.79 2.99 9.00
C HIS A 105 -5.30 1.53 9.06
N ASN A 106 -4.53 1.08 8.08
CA ASN A 106 -4.37 -0.34 7.82
C ASN A 106 -3.16 -0.94 8.55
N ASP A 107 -1.96 -0.40 8.32
CA ASP A 107 -0.69 -0.89 8.86
C ASP A 107 -0.62 -2.42 9.04
N PRO A 108 -0.85 -3.23 7.98
CA PRO A 108 -0.91 -4.68 8.10
C PRO A 108 0.46 -5.26 8.46
N GLU A 109 0.46 -6.36 9.20
CA GLU A 109 1.67 -7.18 9.34
C GLU A 109 1.96 -7.97 8.05
N LEU A 110 3.26 -8.16 7.76
CA LEU A 110 3.74 -9.01 6.68
C LEU A 110 3.44 -10.51 6.95
N ARG A 111 2.22 -10.93 6.57
CA ARG A 111 1.69 -12.29 6.73
C ARG A 111 1.15 -12.84 5.41
N MET A 112 1.06 -14.17 5.32
CA MET A 112 0.49 -14.91 4.20
C MET A 112 -0.66 -15.81 4.64
N PRO A 113 -1.55 -16.27 3.74
CA PRO A 113 -2.52 -17.31 4.05
C PRO A 113 -1.83 -18.55 4.64
N SER A 114 -2.50 -19.26 5.54
CA SER A 114 -1.87 -20.41 6.20
C SER A 114 -1.45 -21.51 5.22
N THR A 115 -0.23 -22.01 5.33
CA THR A 115 0.26 -23.13 4.52
C THR A 115 -0.19 -24.48 5.09
N THR A 116 -0.65 -24.51 6.34
CA THR A 116 -0.94 -25.74 7.10
C THR A 116 -2.40 -25.90 7.51
N SER A 117 -3.16 -24.81 7.58
CA SER A 117 -4.57 -24.79 8.02
C SER A 117 -5.50 -24.34 6.90
N SER A 118 -6.72 -24.86 6.91
CA SER A 118 -7.82 -24.42 6.06
C SER A 118 -8.84 -23.55 6.82
N ASN A 119 -8.52 -23.04 8.01
CA ASN A 119 -9.47 -22.24 8.77
C ASN A 119 -9.64 -20.84 8.15
N PHE A 120 -10.85 -20.30 8.33
CA PHE A 120 -11.24 -18.98 7.86
C PHE A 120 -10.30 -17.88 8.37
N LEU A 121 -9.80 -17.06 7.45
CA LEU A 121 -8.88 -15.94 7.68
C LEU A 121 -7.54 -16.28 8.35
N GLU A 122 -7.21 -17.56 8.51
CA GLU A 122 -5.97 -17.94 9.17
C GLU A 122 -4.74 -17.53 8.34
N THR A 123 -3.75 -16.95 9.02
CA THR A 123 -2.53 -16.43 8.41
C THR A 123 -1.29 -16.83 9.21
N GLU A 124 -0.18 -16.95 8.49
CA GLU A 124 1.14 -17.26 9.01
C GLU A 124 2.10 -16.12 8.72
N GLU A 125 3.15 -15.97 9.52
CA GLU A 125 4.20 -15.00 9.22
C GLU A 125 4.95 -15.39 7.94
N ILE A 126 5.23 -14.41 7.07
CA ILE A 126 6.14 -14.66 5.95
C ILE A 126 7.57 -14.81 6.51
N PRO A 127 8.28 -15.89 6.19
CA PRO A 127 9.66 -16.07 6.63
C PRO A 127 10.55 -14.99 6.00
N PHE A 128 11.36 -14.34 6.81
CA PHE A 128 12.35 -13.40 6.32
C PHE A 128 13.49 -14.14 5.60
N PRO A 129 14.07 -13.57 4.53
CA PRO A 129 15.19 -14.18 3.85
C PRO A 129 16.38 -14.41 4.79
N GLU A 130 17.10 -15.50 4.57
CA GLU A 130 18.35 -15.77 5.28
C GLU A 130 19.43 -14.71 4.95
N VAL A 131 20.45 -14.65 5.79
CA VAL A 131 21.63 -13.84 5.54
C VAL A 131 22.60 -14.64 4.67
N PRO A 132 23.16 -14.07 3.59
CA PRO A 132 24.16 -14.76 2.79
C PRO A 132 25.32 -15.30 3.67
N PRO A 133 25.71 -16.58 3.54
CA PRO A 133 26.82 -17.15 4.30
C PRO A 133 28.13 -16.37 4.12
N GLU A 134 28.35 -15.80 2.94
CA GLU A 134 29.52 -14.97 2.63
C GLU A 134 29.60 -13.73 3.54
N VAL A 135 28.46 -13.24 4.03
CA VAL A 135 28.40 -12.19 5.05
C VAL A 135 28.68 -12.79 6.43
N THR A 136 27.94 -13.82 6.86
CA THR A 136 28.04 -14.32 8.24
C THR A 136 29.37 -15.00 8.56
N GLN A 137 30.09 -15.48 7.54
CA GLN A 137 31.42 -16.08 7.67
C GLN A 137 32.56 -15.06 7.80
N LYS A 138 32.33 -13.75 7.63
CA LYS A 138 33.39 -12.77 7.88
C LYS A 138 33.66 -12.66 9.38
N GLU A 139 34.94 -12.57 9.73
CA GLU A 139 35.42 -12.57 11.12
C GLU A 139 34.98 -11.32 11.88
N THR A 140 34.95 -10.16 11.20
CA THR A 140 34.62 -8.88 11.84
C THR A 140 33.32 -8.28 11.32
N VAL A 141 32.59 -7.56 12.17
CA VAL A 141 31.38 -6.83 11.78
C VAL A 141 31.66 -5.82 10.66
N ALA A 142 32.86 -5.24 10.61
CA ALA A 142 33.25 -4.30 9.55
C ALA A 142 33.32 -4.98 8.18
N GLU A 143 33.88 -6.20 8.11
CA GLU A 143 33.90 -7.00 6.89
C GLU A 143 32.51 -7.51 6.52
N GLN A 144 31.69 -7.92 7.50
CA GLN A 144 30.29 -8.26 7.26
C GLN A 144 29.53 -7.10 6.63
N VAL A 145 29.74 -5.88 7.15
CA VAL A 145 29.14 -4.65 6.61
C VAL A 145 29.55 -4.42 5.16
N GLN A 146 30.84 -4.57 4.85
CA GLN A 146 31.31 -4.37 3.48
C GLN A 146 30.73 -5.42 2.53
N GLU A 147 30.71 -6.69 2.93
CA GLU A 147 30.13 -7.76 2.12
C GLU A 147 28.63 -7.56 1.92
N MET A 148 27.88 -7.22 2.97
CA MET A 148 26.44 -6.95 2.88
C MET A 148 26.16 -5.80 1.90
N ARG A 149 27.00 -4.76 1.86
CA ARG A 149 26.86 -3.69 0.87
C ARG A 149 26.97 -4.21 -0.56
N GLU A 150 27.94 -5.07 -0.84
CA GLU A 150 28.09 -5.64 -2.18
C GLU A 150 26.85 -6.46 -2.61
N TRP A 151 26.16 -7.13 -1.68
CA TRP A 151 24.87 -7.79 -1.96
C TRP A 151 23.76 -6.79 -2.31
N PHE A 152 23.69 -5.65 -1.62
CA PHE A 152 22.76 -4.57 -1.96
C PHE A 152 23.12 -3.88 -3.28
N LYS A 153 24.40 -3.76 -3.59
CA LYS A 153 24.89 -3.26 -4.89
C LYS A 153 24.46 -4.20 -6.02
N ALA A 154 24.65 -5.51 -5.84
CA ALA A 154 24.20 -6.53 -6.78
C ALA A 154 22.69 -6.45 -7.05
N PHE A 155 21.87 -6.27 -6.00
CA PHE A 155 20.43 -6.03 -6.15
C PHE A 155 20.13 -4.72 -6.88
N LYS A 156 20.73 -3.59 -6.47
CA LYS A 156 20.50 -2.28 -7.13
C LYS A 156 20.83 -2.33 -8.62
N ASP A 157 21.95 -2.95 -8.96
CA ASP A 157 22.45 -3.05 -10.33
C ASP A 157 21.79 -4.19 -11.13
N GLN A 158 20.91 -4.98 -10.49
CA GLN A 158 20.31 -6.19 -11.05
C GLN A 158 21.36 -7.19 -11.60
N ASN A 159 22.55 -7.20 -11.00
CA ASN A 159 23.67 -8.05 -11.41
C ASN A 159 23.83 -9.23 -10.45
N HIS A 160 23.48 -10.42 -10.92
CA HIS A 160 23.51 -11.66 -10.14
C HIS A 160 24.67 -12.61 -10.53
N LYS A 161 25.70 -12.13 -11.23
CA LYS A 161 26.82 -12.97 -11.71
C LYS A 161 27.73 -13.45 -10.57
N GLU A 162 28.13 -12.52 -9.70
CA GLU A 162 29.03 -12.83 -8.57
C GLU A 162 28.25 -13.08 -7.28
N ARG A 163 27.25 -12.23 -7.02
CA ARG A 163 26.36 -12.29 -5.87
C ARG A 163 24.95 -12.51 -6.36
N ASP A 164 24.50 -13.77 -6.37
CA ASP A 164 23.16 -14.11 -6.81
C ASP A 164 22.11 -13.66 -5.80
N TYR A 165 21.80 -12.36 -5.80
CA TYR A 165 20.92 -11.70 -4.83
C TYR A 165 19.53 -12.34 -4.80
N ARG A 166 19.07 -13.00 -5.87
CA ARG A 166 17.74 -13.61 -5.98
C ARG A 166 17.48 -14.69 -4.93
N LYS A 167 18.54 -15.24 -4.35
CA LYS A 167 18.46 -16.19 -3.22
C LYS A 167 18.02 -15.53 -1.91
N TYR A 168 18.33 -14.24 -1.73
CA TYR A 168 18.20 -13.53 -0.45
C TYR A 168 17.35 -12.26 -0.53
N PHE A 169 17.06 -11.78 -1.73
CA PHE A 169 16.12 -10.70 -2.00
C PHE A 169 14.87 -11.30 -2.62
N LYS A 170 13.80 -11.40 -1.82
CA LYS A 170 12.59 -12.15 -2.19
C LYS A 170 11.43 -11.20 -2.47
N PRO A 171 10.86 -11.20 -3.69
CA PRO A 171 9.68 -10.41 -3.97
C PRO A 171 8.45 -11.05 -3.30
N VAL A 172 7.67 -10.21 -2.64
CA VAL A 172 6.40 -10.55 -2.01
C VAL A 172 5.31 -9.67 -2.62
N LEU A 173 4.23 -10.29 -3.07
CA LEU A 173 3.06 -9.60 -3.60
C LEU A 173 1.99 -9.46 -2.52
N CYS A 174 1.70 -8.23 -2.11
CA CYS A 174 0.58 -7.91 -1.26
C CYS A 174 -0.65 -7.56 -2.11
N TYR A 175 -1.83 -7.94 -1.61
CA TYR A 175 -3.11 -7.78 -2.30
C TYR A 175 -4.19 -7.35 -1.30
N LEU A 176 -5.19 -6.63 -1.81
CA LEU A 176 -6.39 -6.26 -1.07
C LEU A 176 -7.48 -7.28 -1.41
N GLU A 177 -7.95 -8.02 -0.41
CA GLU A 177 -9.05 -8.98 -0.53
C GLU A 177 -10.31 -8.43 0.15
N GLY A 178 -11.47 -8.63 -0.45
CA GLY A 178 -12.79 -8.27 0.07
C GLY A 178 -13.79 -9.41 -0.09
N MET A 179 -14.71 -9.53 0.85
CA MET A 179 -15.74 -10.56 0.85
C MET A 179 -16.95 -10.17 1.69
N TRP A 180 -18.11 -10.72 1.33
CA TRP A 180 -19.32 -10.68 2.16
C TRP A 180 -19.29 -11.82 3.17
N VAL A 181 -19.46 -11.52 4.45
CA VAL A 181 -19.53 -12.50 5.54
C VAL A 181 -20.90 -12.42 6.19
N TYR A 182 -21.53 -13.55 6.49
CA TYR A 182 -22.82 -13.55 7.17
C TYR A 182 -22.74 -12.80 8.50
N ASP A 183 -23.67 -11.87 8.68
CA ASP A 183 -23.79 -11.12 9.92
C ASP A 183 -24.58 -11.94 10.93
N ASN A 184 -23.90 -12.42 11.96
CA ASN A 184 -24.48 -13.25 13.01
C ASN A 184 -24.79 -12.44 14.28
N ASN A 185 -24.74 -11.10 14.24
CA ASN A 185 -24.89 -10.21 15.40
C ASN A 185 -23.93 -10.55 16.57
N THR A 186 -22.75 -11.06 16.25
CA THR A 186 -21.68 -11.38 17.20
C THR A 186 -20.62 -10.27 17.23
N ASP A 187 -19.59 -10.47 18.05
CA ASP A 187 -18.42 -9.59 18.09
C ASP A 187 -17.88 -9.27 16.69
N ILE A 188 -17.43 -8.03 16.50
CA ILE A 188 -16.85 -7.60 15.25
C ILE A 188 -15.64 -8.47 14.91
N LEU A 189 -15.58 -8.94 13.67
CA LEU A 189 -14.47 -9.71 13.17
C LEU A 189 -13.34 -8.77 12.73
N GLU A 190 -12.21 -8.78 13.42
CA GLU A 190 -10.99 -8.13 12.94
C GLU A 190 -10.40 -8.95 11.78
N PRO A 191 -10.38 -8.43 10.54
CA PRO A 191 -10.13 -9.27 9.37
C PRO A 191 -8.64 -9.54 9.11
N PHE A 192 -7.74 -8.76 9.72
CA PHE A 192 -6.28 -8.98 9.66
C PHE A 192 -5.56 -8.31 10.83
N LEU A 193 -4.35 -8.77 11.12
CA LEU A 193 -3.52 -8.24 12.20
C LEU A 193 -2.85 -6.91 11.81
N SER A 194 -2.91 -5.96 12.74
CA SER A 194 -2.11 -4.74 12.73
C SER A 194 -1.67 -4.42 14.15
N ASP A 195 -0.39 -4.07 14.30
CA ASP A 195 0.18 -3.66 15.57
C ASP A 195 -0.45 -2.35 16.07
N ARG A 196 -0.93 -1.49 15.18
CA ARG A 196 -1.35 -0.13 15.57
C ARG A 196 -2.85 0.06 15.60
N HIS A 197 -3.56 -0.62 14.69
CA HIS A 197 -4.96 -0.30 14.42
C HIS A 197 -5.83 -1.55 14.48
N LYS A 198 -7.05 -1.38 15.00
CA LYS A 198 -8.08 -2.41 15.03
C LYS A 198 -9.43 -1.71 14.89
N LEU A 199 -10.45 -2.40 14.41
CA LEU A 199 -11.79 -1.84 14.41
C LEU A 199 -12.22 -1.56 15.85
N ASP A 200 -12.48 -0.29 16.15
CA ASP A 200 -12.93 0.14 17.48
C ASP A 200 -14.46 0.08 17.56
N ALA A 201 -14.98 -1.15 17.56
CA ALA A 201 -16.39 -1.44 17.76
C ALA A 201 -16.56 -2.80 18.44
N SER A 202 -17.69 -2.98 19.14
CA SER A 202 -18.03 -4.30 19.70
C SER A 202 -18.76 -5.16 18.68
N THR A 203 -19.66 -4.56 17.90
CA THR A 203 -20.46 -5.22 16.86
C THR A 203 -20.44 -4.39 15.58
N PHE A 204 -20.97 -4.92 14.47
CA PHE A 204 -21.12 -4.13 13.24
C PHE A 204 -22.11 -2.98 13.39
N GLU A 205 -23.17 -3.14 14.19
CA GLU A 205 -24.13 -2.06 14.48
C GLU A 205 -23.48 -0.90 15.25
N ASP A 206 -22.63 -1.19 16.25
CA ASP A 206 -21.85 -0.16 16.95
C ASP A 206 -20.88 0.57 15.99
N LEU A 207 -20.25 -0.17 15.07
CA LEU A 207 -19.41 0.44 14.03
C LEU A 207 -20.23 1.36 13.12
N GLU A 208 -21.42 0.92 12.67
CA GLU A 208 -22.33 1.71 11.83
C GLU A 208 -22.75 3.01 12.54
N ASP A 209 -23.17 2.95 13.80
CA ASP A 209 -23.57 4.12 14.59
C ASP A 209 -22.42 5.13 14.73
N LYS A 210 -21.21 4.63 15.02
CA LYS A 210 -19.99 5.46 15.08
C LYS A 210 -19.69 6.11 13.73
N ILE A 211 -19.84 5.39 12.62
CA ILE A 211 -19.63 5.95 11.27
C ILE A 211 -20.71 6.96 10.93
N MET A 212 -21.98 6.68 11.22
CA MET A 212 -23.09 7.61 10.95
C MET A 212 -22.87 8.92 11.71
N PHE A 213 -22.54 8.83 13.01
CA PHE A 213 -22.25 9.99 13.83
C PHE A 213 -21.06 10.80 13.31
N THR A 214 -19.93 10.14 13.02
CA THR A 214 -18.72 10.82 12.53
C THR A 214 -18.90 11.40 11.13
N SER A 215 -19.64 10.72 10.25
CA SER A 215 -19.95 11.20 8.90
C SER A 215 -20.91 12.40 8.92
N TYR A 216 -21.91 12.39 9.82
CA TYR A 216 -22.83 13.52 9.99
C TYR A 216 -22.12 14.78 10.49
N GLY A 217 -21.20 14.62 11.46
CA GLY A 217 -20.44 15.74 12.02
C GLY A 217 -19.13 16.10 11.30
N GLY A 218 -18.74 15.34 10.26
CA GLY A 218 -17.42 15.44 9.63
C GLY A 218 -16.24 15.19 10.59
N ARG A 219 -16.48 14.51 11.72
CA ARG A 219 -15.46 14.19 12.71
C ARG A 219 -14.72 12.91 12.31
N LYS A 220 -13.60 12.66 12.99
CA LYS A 220 -12.79 11.46 12.82
C LYS A 220 -12.41 10.92 14.19
N ASP A 221 -12.33 9.60 14.29
CA ASP A 221 -11.64 8.95 15.40
C ASP A 221 -10.14 9.32 15.40
N GLY A 222 -9.61 9.64 16.58
CA GLY A 222 -8.23 10.07 16.76
C GLY A 222 -7.22 8.93 16.57
N MET A 223 -7.65 7.69 16.79
CA MET A 223 -6.82 6.49 16.58
C MET A 223 -7.01 5.89 15.18
N GLU A 224 -7.84 6.51 14.34
CA GLU A 224 -8.06 6.13 12.94
C GLU A 224 -8.62 4.69 12.77
N ASN A 225 -9.43 4.26 13.73
CA ASN A 225 -9.90 2.87 13.86
C ASN A 225 -11.30 2.62 13.28
N PHE A 226 -11.96 3.62 12.70
CA PHE A 226 -13.29 3.47 12.10
C PHE A 226 -13.19 3.27 10.57
N GLY A 227 -13.48 2.07 10.09
CA GLY A 227 -13.69 1.79 8.66
C GLY A 227 -15.18 1.80 8.31
N TRP A 228 -15.59 2.37 7.17
CA TRP A 228 -16.95 2.23 6.67
C TRP A 228 -17.07 0.95 5.84
N LEU A 229 -17.79 -0.02 6.39
CA LEU A 229 -18.00 -1.33 5.82
C LEU A 229 -19.49 -1.51 5.50
N PRO A 230 -19.86 -1.70 4.21
CA PRO A 230 -21.27 -1.86 3.84
C PRO A 230 -21.91 -3.15 4.38
N LYS A 231 -23.22 -3.09 4.63
CA LYS A 231 -24.09 -4.24 4.94
C LYS A 231 -25.06 -4.48 3.79
N THR A 232 -25.42 -5.74 3.54
CA THR A 232 -26.35 -6.14 2.48
C THR A 232 -27.30 -7.23 2.94
N ILE A 233 -28.42 -7.40 2.23
CA ILE A 233 -29.32 -8.54 2.38
C ILE A 233 -28.91 -9.59 1.35
N VAL A 234 -28.51 -10.78 1.80
CA VAL A 234 -28.04 -11.86 0.92
C VAL A 234 -29.22 -12.62 0.31
N TYR A 235 -30.20 -12.97 1.13
CA TYR A 235 -31.41 -13.66 0.72
C TYR A 235 -32.52 -13.47 1.76
N THR A 236 -33.74 -13.89 1.43
CA THR A 236 -34.87 -13.92 2.37
C THR A 236 -35.23 -15.37 2.69
N GLU A 237 -35.13 -15.77 3.95
CA GLU A 237 -35.54 -17.08 4.44
C GLU A 237 -37.04 -17.27 4.23
N ASN A 238 -37.40 -18.27 3.42
CA ASN A 238 -38.78 -18.55 3.01
C ASN A 238 -39.52 -17.33 2.43
N GLY A 239 -38.80 -16.34 1.92
CA GLY A 239 -39.38 -15.08 1.45
C GLY A 239 -39.94 -14.19 2.55
N LYS A 240 -39.53 -14.36 3.81
CA LYS A 240 -40.07 -13.62 4.97
C LYS A 240 -39.01 -12.88 5.78
N SER A 241 -37.93 -13.56 6.18
CA SER A 241 -36.91 -12.99 7.07
C SER A 241 -35.63 -12.66 6.30
N PRO A 242 -35.12 -11.42 6.32
CA PRO A 242 -33.87 -11.08 5.65
C PRO A 242 -32.68 -11.71 6.38
N SER A 243 -31.78 -12.33 5.61
CA SER A 243 -30.44 -12.74 6.06
C SER A 243 -29.43 -11.68 5.61
N TYR A 244 -28.64 -11.18 6.54
CA TYR A 244 -27.69 -10.10 6.31
C TYR A 244 -26.26 -10.62 6.12
N ALA A 245 -25.47 -9.88 5.35
CA ALA A 245 -24.03 -10.02 5.31
C ALA A 245 -23.36 -8.67 5.41
N GLN A 246 -22.20 -8.68 6.02
CA GLN A 246 -21.33 -7.55 6.21
C GLN A 246 -20.12 -7.67 5.28
N TRP A 247 -19.74 -6.57 4.65
CA TRP A 247 -18.50 -6.52 3.88
C TRP A 247 -17.32 -6.46 4.84
N ILE A 248 -16.33 -7.33 4.64
CA ILE A 248 -15.04 -7.24 5.31
C ILE A 248 -13.93 -7.22 4.25
N TYR A 249 -12.75 -6.78 4.66
CA TYR A 249 -11.58 -6.71 3.79
C TYR A 249 -10.31 -7.04 4.56
N ARG A 250 -9.27 -7.51 3.87
CA ARG A 250 -7.93 -7.67 4.44
C ARG A 250 -6.84 -7.33 3.43
N ILE A 251 -5.70 -6.88 3.95
CA ILE A 251 -4.46 -6.76 3.18
C ILE A 251 -3.53 -7.87 3.65
N VAL A 252 -3.20 -8.77 2.75
CA VAL A 252 -2.34 -9.95 3.01
C VAL A 252 -1.33 -10.05 1.88
N CYS A 253 -0.26 -10.79 2.11
CA CYS A 253 0.85 -10.91 1.18
C CYS A 253 1.15 -12.37 0.80
N HIS A 254 1.82 -12.57 -0.32
CA HIS A 254 2.20 -13.87 -0.85
C HIS A 254 3.67 -13.82 -1.34
N PRO A 255 4.56 -14.68 -0.83
CA PRO A 255 5.91 -14.78 -1.37
C PRO A 255 5.86 -15.41 -2.77
N LEU A 256 6.33 -14.68 -3.77
CA LEU A 256 6.31 -15.17 -5.16
C LEU A 256 7.27 -16.36 -5.32
N LYS A 257 6.90 -17.33 -6.15
CA LYS A 257 7.74 -18.52 -6.42
C LYS A 257 9.06 -18.18 -7.12
N HIS A 258 9.06 -17.12 -7.92
CA HIS A 258 10.19 -16.73 -8.76
C HIS A 258 10.61 -15.29 -8.48
N ASP A 259 11.86 -14.99 -8.84
CA ASP A 259 12.37 -13.63 -8.82
C ASP A 259 11.58 -12.72 -9.77
N LEU A 260 11.52 -11.44 -9.42
CA LEU A 260 10.88 -10.40 -10.19
C LEU A 260 11.94 -9.32 -10.49
N PRO A 261 12.49 -9.27 -11.71
CA PRO A 261 13.44 -8.24 -12.07
C PRO A 261 12.82 -6.84 -12.01
N LEU A 262 13.57 -5.85 -11.52
CA LEU A 262 13.12 -4.45 -11.43
C LEU A 262 12.80 -3.85 -12.80
N SER A 263 13.42 -4.35 -13.88
CA SER A 263 13.09 -3.98 -15.26
C SER A 263 11.65 -4.33 -15.65
N ARG A 264 10.98 -5.25 -14.94
CA ARG A 264 9.56 -5.57 -15.16
C ARG A 264 8.60 -4.61 -14.49
N LEU A 265 9.09 -3.64 -13.73
CA LEU A 265 8.31 -2.58 -13.09
C LEU A 265 8.58 -1.26 -13.82
N LYS A 266 7.51 -0.59 -14.24
CA LYS A 266 7.59 0.76 -14.84
C LYS A 266 6.68 1.70 -14.07
N MET A 267 7.15 2.90 -13.77
CA MET A 267 6.31 3.90 -13.14
C MET A 267 5.12 4.22 -14.05
N VAL A 268 3.93 4.36 -13.46
CA VAL A 268 2.77 4.89 -14.16
C VAL A 268 2.89 6.41 -14.14
N ASP A 269 2.83 7.03 -15.30
CA ASP A 269 2.85 8.48 -15.45
C ASP A 269 1.49 9.08 -15.09
N ASP A 270 1.22 9.13 -13.78
CA ASP A 270 0.04 9.81 -13.23
C ASP A 270 0.33 11.33 -13.21
N LEU A 271 -0.05 12.02 -14.29
CA LEU A 271 0.30 13.42 -14.55
C LEU A 271 -0.22 14.35 -13.46
N SER A 272 -1.39 14.06 -12.89
CA SER A 272 -1.92 14.85 -11.78
C SER A 272 -1.02 14.83 -10.53
N SER A 273 -0.35 13.71 -10.26
CA SER A 273 0.61 13.61 -9.15
C SER A 273 1.83 14.49 -9.40
N ARG A 274 2.40 14.41 -10.62
CA ARG A 274 3.55 15.23 -11.02
C ARG A 274 3.23 16.72 -11.02
N MET A 275 2.09 17.10 -11.57
CA MET A 275 1.62 18.49 -11.64
C MET A 275 1.40 19.11 -10.26
N MET A 276 0.97 18.31 -9.27
CA MET A 276 0.79 18.79 -7.89
C MET A 276 2.08 19.40 -7.30
N PHE A 277 3.27 18.93 -7.71
CA PHE A 277 4.57 19.40 -7.20
C PHE A 277 5.54 19.89 -8.27
N LEU A 278 5.10 19.96 -9.53
CA LEU A 278 5.91 20.32 -10.70
C LEU A 278 7.16 19.45 -10.88
N ARG A 279 7.00 18.13 -10.76
CA ARG A 279 8.08 17.13 -10.87
C ARG A 279 8.21 16.51 -12.26
N SER A 280 9.45 16.26 -12.68
CA SER A 280 9.73 15.38 -13.83
C SER A 280 9.44 13.90 -13.48
N GLU A 281 9.50 13.01 -14.47
CA GLU A 281 9.33 11.58 -14.25
C GLU A 281 10.44 11.02 -13.33
N GLU A 282 11.67 11.46 -13.56
CA GLU A 282 12.87 11.11 -12.81
C GLU A 282 12.83 11.62 -11.37
N GLU A 283 12.20 12.77 -11.13
CA GLU A 283 11.97 13.28 -9.78
C GLU A 283 10.85 12.50 -9.07
N GLU A 284 9.74 12.19 -9.76
CA GLU A 284 8.57 11.55 -9.15
C GLU A 284 8.84 10.08 -8.78
N ILE A 285 9.61 9.34 -9.58
CA ILE A 285 9.97 7.94 -9.30
C ILE A 285 10.77 7.78 -8.00
N GLN A 286 11.41 8.86 -7.51
CA GLN A 286 12.13 8.89 -6.24
C GLN A 286 11.25 9.27 -5.05
N THR A 287 9.92 9.30 -5.21
CA THR A 287 8.98 9.69 -4.15
C THR A 287 8.08 8.54 -3.72
N ARG A 288 7.47 8.65 -2.53
CA ARG A 288 6.43 7.72 -2.05
C ARG A 288 5.11 7.80 -2.85
N ARG A 289 4.99 8.72 -3.81
CA ARG A 289 3.80 8.88 -4.67
C ARG A 289 3.88 8.05 -5.96
N ALA A 290 5.08 7.63 -6.34
CA ALA A 290 5.29 6.77 -7.50
C ALA A 290 4.49 5.47 -7.36
N ARG A 291 3.70 5.19 -8.39
CA ARG A 291 2.97 3.94 -8.58
C ARG A 291 3.54 3.23 -9.80
N PHE A 292 3.51 1.91 -9.80
CA PHE A 292 4.14 1.08 -10.81
C PHE A 292 3.10 0.21 -11.51
N LYS A 293 3.40 -0.18 -12.74
CA LYS A 293 2.73 -1.24 -13.48
C LYS A 293 3.73 -2.35 -13.77
N LEU A 294 3.25 -3.57 -13.86
CA LEU A 294 4.03 -4.74 -14.29
C LEU A 294 3.97 -4.89 -15.80
N ASN A 295 5.07 -5.37 -16.40
CA ASN A 295 5.07 -5.71 -17.81
C ASN A 295 4.01 -6.81 -18.05
N GLN A 296 3.12 -6.59 -19.03
CA GLN A 296 2.07 -7.57 -19.34
C GLN A 296 2.64 -8.92 -19.80
N ARG A 297 3.87 -8.95 -20.32
CA ARG A 297 4.59 -10.19 -20.60
C ARG A 297 5.67 -10.40 -19.56
N ASP A 298 6.01 -11.67 -19.35
CA ASP A 298 7.14 -12.10 -18.55
C ASP A 298 8.48 -11.84 -19.27
N LYS A 299 8.76 -10.56 -19.57
CA LYS A 299 9.93 -10.08 -20.34
C LYS A 299 10.42 -8.74 -19.79
N GLU A 300 11.71 -8.48 -19.97
CA GLU A 300 12.34 -7.23 -19.53
C GLU A 300 12.00 -6.04 -20.44
N GLU A 301 11.80 -6.30 -21.73
CA GLU A 301 11.50 -5.25 -22.70
C GLU A 301 10.05 -4.77 -22.59
N TRP A 302 9.88 -3.46 -22.36
CA TRP A 302 8.58 -2.81 -22.35
C TRP A 302 8.12 -2.44 -23.76
N LYS A 303 6.95 -2.96 -24.14
CA LYS A 303 6.26 -2.60 -25.37
C LYS A 303 4.79 -2.34 -25.06
N GLU A 304 4.33 -1.13 -25.33
CA GLU A 304 2.90 -0.82 -25.31
C GLU A 304 2.23 -1.61 -26.43
N ARG A 305 1.16 -2.33 -26.09
CA ARG A 305 0.45 -3.18 -27.05
C ARG A 305 -0.96 -3.48 -26.58
N PHE A 306 -1.75 -3.95 -27.52
CA PHE A 306 -3.06 -4.53 -27.28
C PHE A 306 -2.89 -6.05 -27.13
N ASP A 307 -3.14 -6.59 -25.93
CA ASP A 307 -3.13 -8.03 -25.65
C ASP A 307 -4.56 -8.47 -25.28
N GLN A 308 -4.99 -9.62 -25.80
CA GLN A 308 -6.30 -10.24 -25.51
C GLN A 308 -6.19 -11.49 -24.62
N SER A 309 -5.00 -11.75 -24.08
CA SER A 309 -4.67 -12.98 -23.34
C SER A 309 -4.26 -12.68 -21.89
N PRO A 310 -4.30 -13.67 -20.99
CA PRO A 310 -3.76 -13.51 -19.64
C PRO A 310 -2.31 -12.99 -19.67
N GLY A 311 -2.04 -11.98 -18.86
CA GLY A 311 -0.73 -11.37 -18.73
C GLY A 311 0.07 -11.90 -17.54
N PHE A 312 1.25 -11.33 -17.32
CA PHE A 312 2.16 -11.77 -16.25
C PHE A 312 1.58 -11.54 -14.84
N ILE A 313 0.81 -10.46 -14.63
CA ILE A 313 0.09 -10.27 -13.36
C ILE A 313 -0.94 -11.38 -13.10
N ASP A 314 -1.54 -11.96 -14.15
CA ASP A 314 -2.45 -13.10 -14.00
C ASP A 314 -1.71 -14.34 -13.48
N SER A 315 -0.48 -14.59 -13.96
CA SER A 315 0.32 -15.68 -13.42
C SER A 315 0.68 -15.46 -11.95
N LEU A 316 1.07 -14.23 -11.55
CA LEU A 316 1.40 -13.93 -10.16
C LEU A 316 0.19 -14.06 -9.23
N MET A 317 -0.96 -13.49 -9.62
CA MET A 317 -2.19 -13.61 -8.83
C MET A 317 -2.68 -15.07 -8.76
N SER A 318 -2.46 -15.89 -9.79
CA SER A 318 -2.81 -17.32 -9.78
C SER A 318 -2.00 -18.17 -8.81
N GLU A 319 -0.89 -17.65 -8.27
CA GLU A 319 -0.14 -18.31 -7.19
C GLU A 319 -0.81 -18.11 -5.82
N ILE A 320 -1.68 -17.10 -5.68
CA ILE A 320 -2.26 -16.68 -4.40
C ILE A 320 -3.53 -17.50 -4.11
N PRO A 321 -3.57 -18.22 -2.97
CA PRO A 321 -4.78 -18.90 -2.54
C PRO A 321 -5.82 -17.91 -1.99
N GLY A 322 -7.10 -18.27 -2.11
CA GLY A 322 -8.21 -17.60 -1.45
C GLY A 322 -8.36 -18.00 0.02
N LEU A 323 -9.60 -17.98 0.50
CA LEU A 323 -9.94 -18.23 1.91
C LEU A 323 -9.87 -19.70 2.35
N ASP A 324 -9.69 -20.62 1.41
CA ASP A 324 -9.41 -22.04 1.69
C ASP A 324 -7.90 -22.30 1.86
N ASN A 325 -7.09 -21.22 1.84
CA ASN A 325 -5.65 -21.23 2.03
C ASN A 325 -4.92 -22.15 1.02
N TYR A 326 -3.65 -22.50 1.27
CA TYR A 326 -2.85 -23.26 0.30
C TYR A 326 -3.33 -24.70 0.05
N GLY A 327 -4.19 -25.24 0.93
CA GLY A 327 -4.84 -26.53 0.74
C GLY A 327 -6.08 -26.49 -0.17
N GLY A 328 -6.53 -25.30 -0.58
CA GLY A 328 -7.74 -25.11 -1.35
C GLY A 328 -7.71 -25.81 -2.71
N ASN A 329 -8.74 -26.61 -2.99
CA ASN A 329 -8.93 -27.25 -4.28
C ASN A 329 -10.43 -27.27 -4.63
N LEU A 330 -10.85 -26.29 -5.41
CA LEU A 330 -12.24 -26.11 -5.83
C LEU A 330 -12.32 -26.01 -7.35
N THR A 331 -13.47 -26.38 -7.90
CA THR A 331 -13.75 -26.30 -9.33
C THR A 331 -15.06 -25.55 -9.58
N ASP A 332 -15.13 -24.80 -10.68
CA ASP A 332 -16.35 -24.10 -11.10
C ASP A 332 -17.01 -24.89 -12.23
N GLU A 333 -18.14 -25.52 -11.90
CA GLU A 333 -18.95 -26.33 -12.82
C GLU A 333 -20.37 -25.77 -12.97
N ALA A 334 -20.55 -24.48 -12.64
CA ALA A 334 -21.84 -23.83 -12.74
C ALA A 334 -22.42 -23.95 -14.16
N LEU A 335 -23.76 -24.06 -14.24
CA LEU A 335 -24.49 -24.14 -15.50
C LEU A 335 -24.08 -25.30 -16.43
N ASN A 336 -23.47 -26.36 -15.87
CA ASN A 336 -22.89 -27.49 -16.61
C ASN A 336 -21.80 -27.06 -17.61
N LEU A 337 -21.04 -26.03 -17.25
CA LEU A 337 -19.93 -25.47 -18.02
C LEU A 337 -18.69 -25.43 -17.13
N PRO A 338 -17.87 -26.50 -17.11
CA PRO A 338 -16.65 -26.51 -16.32
C PRO A 338 -15.65 -25.45 -16.79
N ALA A 339 -15.03 -24.75 -15.83
CA ALA A 339 -13.97 -23.78 -16.09
C ALA A 339 -12.59 -24.46 -16.21
N TYR A 340 -11.89 -24.18 -17.31
CA TYR A 340 -10.56 -24.71 -17.62
C TYR A 340 -9.48 -23.62 -17.51
N CYS A 341 -8.25 -24.06 -17.28
CA CYS A 341 -7.07 -23.20 -17.30
C CYS A 341 -6.84 -22.65 -18.71
N PRO A 342 -6.74 -21.32 -18.89
CA PRO A 342 -6.42 -20.73 -20.17
C PRO A 342 -5.14 -21.30 -20.81
N GLY A 343 -5.21 -21.69 -22.08
CA GLY A 343 -4.07 -22.21 -22.84
C GLY A 343 -3.52 -23.56 -22.37
N LYS A 344 -4.23 -24.31 -21.51
CA LYS A 344 -3.83 -25.65 -21.05
C LYS A 344 -4.89 -26.67 -21.43
N GLU A 345 -4.51 -27.63 -22.27
CA GLU A 345 -5.44 -28.62 -22.83
C GLU A 345 -6.20 -29.38 -21.73
N GLN A 346 -7.52 -29.14 -21.67
CA GLN A 346 -8.49 -29.78 -20.78
C GLN A 346 -8.10 -29.83 -19.29
N LYS A 347 -7.22 -28.94 -18.85
CA LYS A 347 -6.86 -28.84 -17.43
C LYS A 347 -7.92 -28.04 -16.68
N ILE A 348 -8.65 -28.69 -15.78
CA ILE A 348 -9.64 -28.01 -14.93
C ILE A 348 -8.94 -26.94 -14.08
N LEU A 349 -9.55 -25.77 -13.98
CA LEU A 349 -9.05 -24.65 -13.21
C LEU A 349 -9.33 -24.84 -11.71
N ASN A 350 -8.29 -24.79 -10.88
CA ASN A 350 -8.47 -24.71 -9.43
C ASN A 350 -8.94 -23.30 -9.08
N THR A 351 -10.23 -23.16 -8.77
CA THR A 351 -10.86 -21.87 -8.49
C THR A 351 -10.68 -21.40 -7.06
N ALA A 352 -10.07 -22.21 -6.18
CA ALA A 352 -9.66 -21.77 -4.83
C ALA A 352 -8.50 -20.76 -4.85
N TYR A 353 -7.85 -20.57 -6.01
CA TYR A 353 -6.79 -19.59 -6.24
C TYR A 353 -7.32 -18.41 -7.04
N TYR A 354 -6.69 -17.24 -6.89
CA TYR A 354 -7.14 -16.03 -7.56
C TYR A 354 -6.92 -16.07 -9.07
N HIS A 355 -8.00 -15.85 -9.81
CA HIS A 355 -7.96 -15.79 -11.25
C HIS A 355 -9.07 -14.87 -11.76
N ARG A 356 -8.85 -14.30 -12.94
CA ARG A 356 -9.88 -13.53 -13.66
C ARG A 356 -10.18 -14.08 -15.05
N PHE A 357 -9.34 -14.98 -15.57
CA PHE A 357 -9.56 -15.66 -16.84
C PHE A 357 -9.85 -17.14 -16.64
N TYR A 358 -10.71 -17.69 -17.49
CA TYR A 358 -11.00 -19.12 -17.58
C TYR A 358 -11.43 -19.46 -19.01
N GLU A 359 -11.28 -20.73 -19.41
CA GLU A 359 -11.76 -21.22 -20.69
C GLU A 359 -12.97 -22.15 -20.50
N GLU A 360 -13.89 -22.12 -21.45
CA GLU A 360 -14.97 -23.11 -21.58
C GLU A 360 -14.87 -23.86 -22.92
N ILE A 361 -15.13 -25.17 -22.90
CA ILE A 361 -15.09 -26.01 -24.11
C ILE A 361 -16.20 -25.63 -25.09
N ARG A 362 -17.39 -25.28 -24.58
CA ARG A 362 -18.50 -24.83 -25.42
C ARG A 362 -18.35 -23.33 -25.65
N PRO A 363 -18.08 -22.88 -26.88
CA PRO A 363 -18.04 -21.46 -27.17
C PRO A 363 -19.39 -20.83 -26.83
N ASP A 364 -19.36 -19.57 -26.38
CA ASP A 364 -20.59 -18.80 -26.22
C ASP A 364 -21.26 -18.51 -27.57
N TYR A 365 -22.38 -17.77 -27.55
CA TYR A 365 -23.08 -17.36 -28.78
C TYR A 365 -22.21 -16.48 -29.70
N LEU A 366 -21.15 -15.84 -29.17
CA LEU A 366 -20.17 -15.06 -29.90
C LEU A 366 -18.95 -15.89 -30.35
N ARG A 367 -18.96 -17.21 -30.10
CA ARG A 367 -17.88 -18.17 -30.37
C ARG A 367 -16.59 -17.91 -29.57
N LEU A 368 -16.70 -17.26 -28.40
CA LEU A 368 -15.58 -17.05 -27.48
C LEU A 368 -15.49 -18.22 -26.49
N SER A 369 -14.31 -18.83 -26.41
CA SER A 369 -13.97 -19.86 -25.41
C SER A 369 -13.25 -19.28 -24.18
N LEU A 370 -12.40 -18.27 -24.38
CA LEU A 370 -11.74 -17.53 -23.30
C LEU A 370 -12.72 -16.51 -22.71
N ARG A 371 -12.96 -16.61 -21.41
CA ARG A 371 -13.87 -15.75 -20.67
C ARG A 371 -13.14 -15.03 -19.55
N LYS A 372 -13.72 -13.90 -19.16
CA LYS A 372 -13.28 -13.12 -18.02
C LYS A 372 -14.34 -13.14 -16.93
N ARG A 373 -13.91 -13.25 -15.68
CA ARG A 373 -14.78 -13.03 -14.52
C ARG A 373 -15.07 -11.53 -14.39
N ALA A 374 -16.14 -11.21 -13.66
CA ALA A 374 -16.52 -9.83 -13.34
C ALA A 374 -16.88 -8.95 -14.55
N PHE A 375 -17.41 -9.57 -15.60
CA PHE A 375 -17.88 -8.91 -16.82
C PHE A 375 -16.79 -8.05 -17.48
N SER A 376 -16.81 -6.73 -17.26
CA SER A 376 -15.87 -5.77 -17.85
C SER A 376 -14.70 -5.42 -16.94
N ASP A 377 -14.73 -5.79 -15.65
CA ASP A 377 -13.74 -5.31 -14.69
C ASP A 377 -12.33 -5.77 -15.06
N SER A 378 -11.47 -4.81 -15.38
CA SER A 378 -10.12 -5.14 -15.81
C SER A 378 -9.22 -5.64 -14.71
N ASN A 379 -9.48 -5.30 -13.46
CA ASN A 379 -8.54 -5.39 -12.35
C ASN A 379 -8.90 -6.46 -11.32
N LEU A 380 -10.14 -6.95 -11.33
CA LEU A 380 -10.66 -7.87 -10.32
C LEU A 380 -10.22 -9.31 -10.55
N PHE A 381 -9.68 -9.92 -9.50
CA PHE A 381 -9.43 -11.35 -9.39
C PHE A 381 -10.42 -11.98 -8.41
N MET A 382 -10.83 -13.22 -8.68
CA MET A 382 -11.82 -13.91 -7.86
C MET A 382 -11.29 -15.28 -7.44
N SER A 383 -11.64 -15.70 -6.23
CA SER A 383 -11.41 -17.07 -5.75
C SER A 383 -12.69 -17.63 -5.14
N MET A 384 -13.00 -18.89 -5.45
CA MET A 384 -14.06 -19.64 -4.78
C MET A 384 -13.60 -20.04 -3.39
N THR A 385 -14.56 -20.24 -2.50
CA THR A 385 -14.27 -20.71 -1.14
C THR A 385 -15.34 -21.67 -0.63
N SER A 386 -14.92 -22.63 0.19
CA SER A 386 -15.81 -23.52 0.92
C SER A 386 -16.22 -22.97 2.30
N GLN A 387 -15.61 -21.86 2.75
CA GLN A 387 -15.83 -21.28 4.08
C GLN A 387 -17.29 -20.89 4.29
N PRO A 388 -18.00 -21.49 5.27
CA PRO A 388 -19.42 -21.24 5.49
C PRO A 388 -19.73 -19.81 5.95
N GLN A 389 -18.76 -19.12 6.55
CA GLN A 389 -18.86 -17.72 6.97
C GLN A 389 -19.07 -16.79 5.79
N VAL A 390 -18.56 -17.14 4.60
CA VAL A 390 -18.69 -16.30 3.41
C VAL A 390 -20.09 -16.43 2.83
N ALA A 391 -20.72 -15.28 2.55
CA ALA A 391 -22.05 -15.24 1.99
C ALA A 391 -22.06 -15.81 0.57
N GLY A 392 -22.89 -16.83 0.36
CA GLY A 392 -23.05 -17.48 -0.94
C GLY A 392 -24.35 -17.10 -1.65
N LYS A 393 -24.37 -17.29 -2.97
CA LYS A 393 -25.59 -17.19 -3.77
C LYS A 393 -25.94 -18.56 -4.34
N SER A 394 -27.24 -18.86 -4.31
CA SER A 394 -27.79 -20.10 -4.86
C SER A 394 -28.54 -19.84 -6.16
N LEU A 395 -28.39 -20.74 -7.13
CA LEU A 395 -29.11 -20.71 -8.40
C LEU A 395 -29.74 -22.07 -8.67
N ASN A 396 -31.05 -22.11 -8.88
CA ASN A 396 -31.75 -23.28 -9.39
C ASN A 396 -31.86 -23.17 -10.92
N TYR A 397 -31.05 -23.95 -11.63
CA TYR A 397 -31.00 -23.95 -13.09
C TYR A 397 -31.71 -25.17 -13.63
N CYS A 398 -32.70 -24.98 -14.49
CA CYS A 398 -33.49 -26.07 -15.04
C CYS A 398 -33.40 -26.10 -16.57
N THR A 399 -33.05 -27.25 -17.12
CA THR A 399 -33.00 -27.50 -18.57
C THR A 399 -34.11 -28.45 -18.98
N LYS A 400 -34.58 -28.33 -20.22
CA LYS A 400 -35.46 -29.32 -20.83
C LYS A 400 -34.58 -30.40 -21.45
N GLU A 401 -34.76 -31.66 -21.08
CA GLU A 401 -34.18 -32.77 -21.84
C GLU A 401 -34.99 -32.99 -23.12
N ASP A 402 -34.32 -32.92 -24.27
CA ASP A 402 -34.92 -33.03 -25.62
C ASP A 402 -35.64 -34.37 -25.87
N SER A 403 -35.38 -35.41 -25.06
CA SER A 403 -35.92 -36.76 -25.29
C SER A 403 -37.17 -37.13 -24.49
N LEU A 404 -37.54 -36.39 -23.42
CA LEU A 404 -38.58 -36.85 -22.47
C LEU A 404 -39.56 -35.78 -21.97
N GLN A 405 -39.48 -34.52 -22.41
CA GLN A 405 -40.20 -33.38 -21.80
C GLN A 405 -40.03 -33.25 -20.27
N LYS A 406 -39.05 -33.94 -19.66
CA LYS A 406 -38.74 -33.83 -18.24
C LYS A 406 -37.83 -32.63 -18.01
N LYS A 407 -38.20 -31.81 -17.01
CA LYS A 407 -37.43 -30.65 -16.56
C LYS A 407 -36.39 -31.13 -15.56
N ALA A 408 -35.13 -31.19 -15.96
CA ALA A 408 -34.02 -31.52 -15.07
C ALA A 408 -33.51 -30.22 -14.42
N CYS A 409 -33.62 -30.12 -13.09
CA CYS A 409 -33.16 -28.96 -12.31
C CYS A 409 -31.91 -29.33 -11.51
N LYS A 410 -30.87 -28.50 -11.59
CA LYS A 410 -29.65 -28.58 -10.77
C LYS A 410 -29.52 -27.30 -9.95
N SER A 411 -29.23 -27.45 -8.66
CA SER A 411 -28.96 -26.33 -7.76
C SER A 411 -27.46 -26.11 -7.65
N TYR A 412 -27.05 -24.86 -7.78
CA TYR A 412 -25.68 -24.40 -7.56
C TYR A 412 -25.66 -23.51 -6.33
N HIS A 413 -24.61 -23.61 -5.53
CA HIS A 413 -24.33 -22.68 -4.45
C HIS A 413 -22.85 -22.34 -4.50
N GLN A 414 -22.54 -21.06 -4.64
CA GLN A 414 -21.16 -20.59 -4.78
C GLN A 414 -20.89 -19.43 -3.82
N ARG A 415 -19.67 -19.42 -3.29
CA ARG A 415 -19.11 -18.36 -2.44
C ARG A 415 -17.83 -17.88 -3.08
N TRP A 416 -17.60 -16.57 -3.02
CA TRP A 416 -16.48 -15.93 -3.70
C TRP A 416 -15.86 -14.86 -2.82
N SER A 417 -14.53 -14.77 -2.83
CA SER A 417 -13.78 -13.59 -2.41
C SER A 417 -13.18 -12.88 -3.62
N TYR A 418 -12.90 -11.59 -3.46
CA TYR A 418 -12.51 -10.68 -4.53
C TYR A 418 -11.18 -10.01 -4.16
N ALA A 419 -10.26 -9.88 -5.11
CA ALA A 419 -8.98 -9.24 -4.85
C ALA A 419 -8.47 -8.37 -5.99
N VAL A 420 -7.65 -7.39 -5.62
CA VAL A 420 -6.78 -6.63 -6.54
C VAL A 420 -5.34 -6.68 -6.02
N PRO A 421 -4.32 -6.69 -6.90
CA PRO A 421 -2.93 -6.54 -6.46
C PRO A 421 -2.75 -5.19 -5.78
N PHE A 422 -1.86 -5.11 -4.79
CA PHE A 422 -1.67 -3.89 -3.98
C PHE A 422 -0.25 -3.34 -4.08
N GLU A 423 0.76 -4.09 -3.68
CA GLU A 423 2.17 -3.70 -3.79
C GLU A 423 3.12 -4.89 -3.88
N ILE A 424 4.28 -4.70 -4.49
CA ILE A 424 5.42 -5.62 -4.40
C ILE A 424 6.40 -5.09 -3.36
N ILE A 425 6.81 -5.95 -2.44
CA ILE A 425 7.83 -5.67 -1.43
C ILE A 425 9.00 -6.62 -1.65
N TYR A 426 10.21 -6.08 -1.82
CA TYR A 426 11.43 -6.90 -1.83
C TYR A 426 11.92 -7.08 -0.40
N LEU A 427 11.68 -8.27 0.17
CA LEU A 427 12.33 -8.65 1.41
C LEU A 427 13.82 -8.81 1.17
N ASN A 428 14.62 -8.54 2.20
CA ASN A 428 16.07 -8.55 2.10
C ASN A 428 16.71 -9.04 3.40
N PRO A 429 18.02 -9.37 3.38
CA PRO A 429 18.72 -9.98 4.52
C PRO A 429 18.77 -9.15 5.80
N LEU A 430 18.53 -7.83 5.75
CA LEU A 430 18.70 -6.96 6.92
C LEU A 430 17.79 -7.38 8.08
N THR A 431 16.60 -7.89 7.78
CA THR A 431 15.62 -8.33 8.78
C THR A 431 16.12 -9.50 9.64
N ASN A 432 17.02 -10.34 9.12
CA ASN A 432 17.63 -11.46 9.87
C ASN A 432 19.12 -11.22 10.21
N TRP A 433 19.73 -10.14 9.73
CA TRP A 433 21.14 -9.83 9.97
C TRP A 433 21.35 -9.20 11.35
N ASN A 434 21.88 -9.99 12.28
CA ASN A 434 22.17 -9.60 13.66
C ASN A 434 23.66 -9.81 14.00
N PRO A 435 24.58 -8.99 13.45
CA PRO A 435 26.02 -9.18 13.61
C PRO A 435 26.55 -8.89 15.03
N TYR A 436 25.70 -8.33 15.89
CA TYR A 436 26.05 -8.03 17.29
C TYR A 436 25.43 -9.02 18.29
N ASN A 437 24.71 -10.04 17.82
CA ASN A 437 23.99 -11.00 18.66
C ASN A 437 23.09 -10.32 19.71
N ILE A 438 22.30 -9.33 19.25
CA ILE A 438 21.33 -8.64 20.09
C ILE A 438 20.16 -9.57 20.38
N THR A 439 19.80 -9.71 21.66
CA THR A 439 18.66 -10.55 22.09
C THR A 439 17.33 -9.98 21.59
N TYR A 440 16.57 -10.80 20.86
CA TYR A 440 15.18 -10.51 20.49
C TYR A 440 14.23 -11.01 21.58
N LYS A 441 13.52 -10.09 22.24
CA LYS A 441 12.62 -10.35 23.38
C LYS A 441 11.17 -10.61 22.99
N GLY A 442 10.92 -10.99 21.74
CA GLY A 442 9.59 -11.36 21.26
C GLY A 442 8.71 -10.21 20.77
N HIS A 443 7.42 -10.49 20.67
CA HIS A 443 6.34 -9.61 20.26
C HIS A 443 5.96 -8.63 21.37
N TYR A 444 5.98 -7.33 21.09
CA TYR A 444 5.83 -6.26 22.08
C TYR A 444 4.54 -6.30 22.92
N LYS A 445 3.44 -6.83 22.37
CA LYS A 445 2.17 -7.00 23.08
C LYS A 445 2.04 -8.35 23.79
N ASN A 446 2.59 -9.41 23.21
CA ASN A 446 2.22 -10.78 23.58
C ASN A 446 3.26 -11.42 24.50
N ASP A 447 4.52 -11.02 24.39
CA ASP A 447 5.62 -11.62 25.13
C ASP A 447 5.99 -10.76 26.36
N PRO A 448 5.98 -11.33 27.57
CA PRO A 448 6.32 -10.59 28.79
C PRO A 448 7.72 -9.97 28.75
N GLU A 449 8.67 -10.65 28.10
CA GLU A 449 10.05 -10.20 28.02
C GLU A 449 10.22 -8.90 27.23
N ALA A 450 9.31 -8.64 26.28
CA ALA A 450 9.41 -7.48 25.39
C ALA A 450 9.30 -6.15 26.15
N LYS A 451 8.65 -6.13 27.33
CA LYS A 451 8.54 -4.94 28.20
C LYS A 451 9.89 -4.53 28.81
N PHE A 452 10.84 -5.45 28.92
CA PHE A 452 12.17 -5.15 29.46
C PHE A 452 13.08 -4.45 28.45
N VAL A 453 12.70 -4.34 27.17
CA VAL A 453 13.48 -3.57 26.18
C VAL A 453 13.61 -2.11 26.59
N THR A 454 12.52 -1.52 27.09
CA THR A 454 12.47 -0.12 27.54
C THR A 454 12.60 0.05 29.05
N GLU A 455 12.62 -1.04 29.83
CA GLU A 455 12.57 -1.01 31.31
C GLU A 455 11.49 -0.05 31.84
N ASN A 456 10.25 -0.22 31.38
CA ASN A 456 9.10 0.65 31.72
C ASN A 456 9.32 2.14 31.37
N GLY A 457 10.08 2.43 30.31
CA GLY A 457 10.31 3.78 29.78
C GLY A 457 11.62 4.43 30.22
N ASN A 458 12.40 3.79 31.10
CA ASN A 458 13.71 4.31 31.54
C ASN A 458 14.78 4.24 30.44
N ARG A 459 14.69 3.25 29.55
CA ARG A 459 15.58 3.10 28.40
C ARG A 459 14.93 3.66 27.16
N THR A 460 15.64 4.56 26.50
CA THR A 460 15.15 5.40 25.40
C THR A 460 15.93 5.20 24.11
N GLY A 461 16.87 4.25 24.10
CA GLY A 461 17.78 4.04 22.98
C GLY A 461 18.96 5.02 22.97
N GLY A 462 19.31 5.57 24.13
CA GLY A 462 20.42 6.51 24.31
C GLY A 462 21.80 5.88 24.11
N ASN A 463 22.85 6.68 24.30
CA ASN A 463 24.22 6.33 23.89
C ASN A 463 25.08 5.68 24.98
N ASP A 464 24.53 5.47 26.18
CA ASP A 464 25.20 4.86 27.33
C ASP A 464 24.46 3.60 27.82
N ILE A 465 25.09 2.87 28.74
CA ILE A 465 24.58 1.57 29.21
C ILE A 465 23.25 1.67 29.97
N HIS A 466 22.92 2.80 30.57
CA HIS A 466 21.68 3.00 31.34
C HIS A 466 20.53 3.47 30.45
N THR A 467 20.82 4.14 29.34
CA THR A 467 19.80 4.69 28.43
C THR A 467 19.58 3.88 27.16
N ALA A 468 20.54 3.05 26.74
CA ALA A 468 20.41 2.13 25.61
C ALA A 468 19.27 1.12 25.83
N TYR A 469 18.59 0.68 24.77
CA TYR A 469 17.58 -0.38 24.89
C TYR A 469 18.22 -1.71 25.33
N ASN A 470 17.51 -2.48 26.14
CA ASN A 470 17.99 -3.79 26.60
C ASN A 470 17.50 -4.90 25.65
N GLY A 471 18.28 -5.16 24.61
CA GLY A 471 17.86 -6.01 23.48
C GLY A 471 16.89 -5.29 22.53
N THR A 472 16.14 -6.06 21.76
CA THR A 472 15.16 -5.58 20.76
C THR A 472 13.85 -6.38 20.85
N ASN A 473 12.75 -5.85 20.32
CA ASN A 473 11.45 -6.55 20.24
C ASN A 473 10.75 -6.19 18.91
N SER A 474 9.52 -6.67 18.68
CA SER A 474 8.81 -6.39 17.42
C SER A 474 8.48 -4.90 17.16
N TRP A 475 8.46 -4.03 18.17
CA TRP A 475 8.17 -2.59 18.04
C TRP A 475 9.42 -1.71 18.00
N TYR A 476 10.47 -2.09 18.73
CA TYR A 476 11.77 -1.41 18.77
C TYR A 476 12.81 -2.29 18.08
N PHE A 477 12.62 -2.53 16.79
CA PHE A 477 13.38 -3.46 15.96
C PHE A 477 14.66 -2.84 15.37
N PHE A 478 15.71 -2.75 16.19
CA PHE A 478 16.97 -2.08 15.90
C PHE A 478 18.17 -3.03 16.03
N GLN A 479 18.72 -3.49 14.90
CA GLN A 479 19.84 -4.45 14.89
C GLN A 479 20.88 -4.21 13.78
N ILE A 480 20.59 -3.36 12.80
CA ILE A 480 21.52 -3.13 11.67
C ILE A 480 22.69 -2.27 12.14
N PRO A 481 23.96 -2.63 11.90
CA PRO A 481 25.07 -1.77 12.23
C PRO A 481 24.91 -0.36 11.68
N GLN A 482 25.09 0.65 12.53
CA GLN A 482 25.09 2.06 12.13
C GLN A 482 26.07 2.33 10.97
N SER A 483 27.18 1.59 10.94
CA SER A 483 28.22 1.69 9.93
C SER A 483 27.81 1.19 8.55
N PHE A 484 26.67 0.50 8.37
CA PHE A 484 26.20 0.00 7.08
C PHE A 484 25.76 1.12 6.13
N TYR A 485 25.11 2.16 6.66
CA TYR A 485 24.60 3.29 5.88
C TYR A 485 25.67 4.38 5.65
N SER A 486 25.52 5.24 4.62
CA SER A 486 26.41 6.39 4.40
C SER A 486 26.17 7.43 5.48
N GLY A 487 27.09 7.50 6.43
CA GLY A 487 27.22 8.64 7.34
C GLY A 487 26.07 8.90 8.31
N ILE A 488 26.36 9.86 9.18
CA ILE A 488 25.43 10.66 9.97
C ILE A 488 24.46 11.35 9.00
N GLU A 489 23.15 11.37 9.26
CA GLU A 489 22.26 12.31 8.57
C GLU A 489 22.93 13.69 8.57
N ASN A 490 23.23 14.21 7.38
CA ASN A 490 24.13 15.32 7.08
C ASN A 490 24.59 16.18 8.29
N LYS A 491 25.90 16.12 8.57
CA LYS A 491 26.70 17.01 9.43
C LYS A 491 26.18 17.21 10.88
N LYS A 492 26.84 16.53 11.82
CA LYS A 492 26.70 16.62 13.30
C LYS A 492 25.31 16.24 13.86
N GLY A 493 24.96 14.96 13.78
CA GLY A 493 23.84 14.32 14.48
C GLY A 493 24.00 12.80 14.61
N HIS A 494 24.08 12.30 15.84
CA HIS A 494 24.18 10.88 16.18
C HIS A 494 23.16 10.01 15.43
N GLY A 495 23.61 9.08 14.59
CA GLY A 495 22.74 8.25 13.76
C GLY A 495 22.39 6.88 14.35
N GLY A 496 23.19 6.30 15.24
CA GLY A 496 22.87 5.01 15.86
C GLY A 496 21.91 5.14 17.04
N ILE A 497 21.04 4.16 17.23
CA ILE A 497 20.37 3.90 18.53
C ILE A 497 21.28 2.99 19.33
N GLY A 498 21.45 3.27 20.63
CA GLY A 498 22.15 2.35 21.52
C GLY A 498 21.24 1.17 21.89
N VAL A 499 21.72 -0.03 21.63
CA VAL A 499 21.11 -1.28 22.05
C VAL A 499 22.16 -2.13 22.75
N LEU A 500 21.82 -2.70 23.91
CA LEU A 500 22.68 -3.64 24.62
C LEU A 500 22.67 -4.98 23.89
N ASP A 501 23.86 -5.49 23.58
CA ASP A 501 24.04 -6.89 23.20
C ASP A 501 23.91 -7.81 24.42
N GLU A 502 23.98 -9.12 24.19
CA GLU A 502 23.91 -10.14 25.25
C GLU A 502 24.96 -9.96 26.37
N ASN A 503 26.07 -9.29 26.07
CA ASN A 503 27.16 -9.03 27.03
C ASN A 503 27.00 -7.68 27.73
N GLY A 504 25.88 -6.98 27.53
CA GLY A 504 25.62 -5.66 28.11
C GLY A 504 26.43 -4.53 27.47
N LYS A 505 27.07 -4.76 26.31
CA LYS A 505 27.81 -3.72 25.60
C LYS A 505 26.88 -2.93 24.68
N VAL A 506 26.98 -1.61 24.75
CA VAL A 506 26.22 -0.71 23.87
C VAL A 506 26.69 -0.85 22.42
N ARG A 507 25.74 -1.16 21.54
CA ARG A 507 25.91 -1.24 20.09
C ARG A 507 25.08 -0.17 19.43
N TYR A 508 25.69 0.54 18.48
CA TYR A 508 24.99 1.55 17.70
C TYR A 508 24.36 0.91 16.47
N THR A 509 23.03 0.84 16.48
CA THR A 509 22.25 0.17 15.45
C THR A 509 21.23 1.09 14.78
N ARG A 510 20.65 0.59 13.70
CA ARG A 510 19.57 1.19 12.92
C ARG A 510 18.42 0.20 12.80
N ALA A 511 17.28 0.78 12.48
CA ALA A 511 16.03 0.06 12.32
C ALA A 511 16.16 -0.97 11.19
N ALA A 512 15.62 -2.17 11.36
CA ALA A 512 15.71 -3.28 10.40
C ALA A 512 14.38 -3.58 9.69
N GLY A 513 13.29 -2.91 10.07
CA GLY A 513 11.96 -3.09 9.53
C GLY A 513 11.76 -2.56 8.11
N ILE A 514 10.56 -2.84 7.61
CA ILE A 514 10.10 -2.54 6.25
C ILE A 514 9.87 -1.04 6.07
N ARG A 515 10.22 -0.54 4.88
CA ARG A 515 10.08 0.87 4.51
C ARG A 515 9.91 1.00 3.00
N VAL A 516 9.54 2.18 2.52
CA VAL A 516 9.45 2.47 1.09
C VAL A 516 10.84 2.54 0.47
N PHE A 517 11.76 3.23 1.15
CA PHE A 517 13.15 3.40 0.73
C PHE A 517 14.12 2.98 1.83
N ILE A 518 15.04 2.08 1.49
CA ILE A 518 16.21 1.78 2.31
C ILE A 518 17.06 3.06 2.42
N PRO A 519 17.49 3.47 3.63
CA PRO A 519 18.31 4.66 3.80
C PRO A 519 19.56 4.55 2.97
N GLU A 520 20.16 5.69 2.67
CA GLU A 520 21.35 5.79 1.86
C GLU A 520 22.45 4.81 2.33
N ILE A 521 22.82 3.88 1.47
CA ILE A 521 23.87 2.90 1.73
C ILE A 521 25.18 3.47 1.17
N ARG A 522 26.24 3.46 1.99
CA ARG A 522 27.52 4.08 1.63
C ARG A 522 28.08 3.48 0.34
N GLY A 523 28.33 4.35 -0.65
CA GLY A 523 28.88 3.96 -1.96
C GLY A 523 27.86 3.32 -2.90
N ILE A 524 26.58 3.24 -2.51
CA ILE A 524 25.50 2.61 -3.29
C ILE A 524 24.34 3.58 -3.49
N GLY A 525 24.01 4.42 -2.51
CA GLY A 525 22.89 5.36 -2.55
C GLY A 525 21.59 4.77 -2.00
N ILE A 526 20.46 5.37 -2.36
CA ILE A 526 19.12 4.96 -1.91
C ILE A 526 18.61 3.81 -2.77
N ILE A 527 17.89 2.87 -2.14
CA ILE A 527 17.24 1.73 -2.81
C ILE A 527 15.76 1.69 -2.42
N ARG A 528 14.87 1.62 -3.41
CA ARG A 528 13.45 1.41 -3.18
C ARG A 528 13.19 -0.05 -2.81
N GLN A 529 12.42 -0.26 -1.74
CA GLN A 529 12.01 -1.58 -1.26
C GLN A 529 10.56 -1.90 -1.65
N ARG A 530 9.67 -0.91 -1.64
CA ARG A 530 8.22 -1.07 -1.91
C ARG A 530 7.80 -0.42 -3.22
N TYR A 531 7.06 -1.18 -4.01
CA TYR A 531 6.57 -0.82 -5.34
C TYR A 531 5.05 -0.96 -5.36
N PRO A 532 4.30 0.13 -5.11
CA PRO A 532 2.84 0.10 -5.16
C PRO A 532 2.38 -0.18 -6.59
N ILE A 533 1.59 -1.24 -6.79
CA ILE A 533 1.09 -1.66 -8.11
C ILE A 533 -0.43 -1.65 -8.18
N MET A 534 -1.10 -1.15 -7.14
CA MET A 534 -2.55 -1.17 -7.08
C MET A 534 -3.19 -0.48 -8.30
N PRO A 535 -4.27 -1.04 -8.84
CA PRO A 535 -5.07 -0.34 -9.82
C PRO A 535 -5.81 0.82 -9.15
N LEU A 536 -6.20 1.81 -9.96
CA LEU A 536 -7.04 2.90 -9.51
C LEU A 536 -8.45 2.70 -10.06
N TYR A 537 -9.44 3.04 -9.27
CA TYR A 537 -10.77 3.31 -9.80
C TYR A 537 -10.67 4.60 -10.62
N SER A 538 -10.66 4.46 -11.95
CA SER A 538 -10.28 5.51 -12.90
C SER A 538 -11.26 6.67 -12.96
N GLU A 539 -12.48 6.47 -12.47
CA GLU A 539 -13.62 7.27 -12.85
C GLU A 539 -14.01 8.33 -11.81
N GLY A 540 -14.63 9.41 -12.31
CA GLY A 540 -14.87 10.63 -11.56
C GLY A 540 -13.61 11.51 -11.39
N ASN A 541 -13.18 11.72 -10.14
CA ASN A 541 -12.21 12.77 -9.79
C ASN A 541 -10.80 12.50 -10.35
N THR A 542 -10.40 11.23 -10.52
CA THR A 542 -9.08 10.90 -11.07
C THR A 542 -8.96 11.33 -12.54
N ALA A 543 -9.90 10.93 -13.40
CA ALA A 543 -9.92 11.33 -14.81
C ALA A 543 -9.98 12.86 -14.99
N TYR A 544 -10.82 13.56 -14.21
CA TYR A 544 -10.91 15.02 -14.27
C TYR A 544 -9.60 15.70 -13.89
N LYS A 545 -8.85 15.18 -12.90
CA LYS A 545 -7.56 15.73 -12.50
C LYS A 545 -6.49 15.56 -13.57
N GLU A 546 -6.40 14.37 -14.18
CA GLU A 546 -5.48 14.13 -15.30
C GLU A 546 -5.78 15.09 -16.47
N MET A 547 -7.06 15.29 -16.79
CA MET A 547 -7.47 16.25 -17.82
C MET A 547 -7.18 17.71 -17.44
N ALA A 548 -7.41 18.10 -16.18
CA ALA A 548 -7.10 19.44 -15.70
C ALA A 548 -5.58 19.72 -15.74
N SER A 549 -4.77 18.72 -15.38
CA SER A 549 -3.32 18.76 -15.50
C SER A 549 -2.86 18.91 -16.95
N LEU A 550 -3.44 18.12 -17.86
CA LEU A 550 -3.15 18.22 -19.29
C LEU A 550 -3.54 19.58 -19.87
N LYS A 551 -4.71 20.12 -19.48
CA LYS A 551 -5.18 21.45 -19.91
C LYS A 551 -4.15 22.53 -19.57
N ASP A 552 -3.64 22.56 -18.34
CA ASP A 552 -2.66 23.56 -17.92
C ASP A 552 -1.32 23.40 -18.66
N ILE A 553 -0.87 22.16 -18.89
CA ILE A 553 0.34 21.89 -19.70
C ILE A 553 0.19 22.36 -21.14
N VAL A 554 -0.97 22.16 -21.75
CA VAL A 554 -1.20 22.56 -23.15
C VAL A 554 -1.33 24.08 -23.27
N LEU A 555 -2.10 24.71 -22.38
CA LEU A 555 -2.37 26.17 -22.44
C LEU A 555 -1.18 27.02 -21.97
N GLU A 556 -0.34 26.49 -21.07
CA GLU A 556 0.81 27.19 -20.50
C GLU A 556 2.12 26.39 -20.72
N ASN A 557 2.28 25.80 -21.90
CA ASN A 557 3.37 24.86 -22.22
C ASN A 557 4.78 25.33 -21.82
N ASN A 558 5.09 26.62 -21.98
CA ASN A 558 6.38 27.21 -21.63
C ASN A 558 6.68 27.13 -20.12
N ASN A 559 5.63 27.12 -19.27
CA ASN A 559 5.75 27.02 -17.82
C ASN A 559 5.94 25.56 -17.35
N TYR A 560 5.51 24.59 -18.16
CA TYR A 560 5.42 23.18 -17.76
C TYR A 560 6.27 22.24 -18.64
N LEU A 561 7.37 22.74 -19.19
CA LEU A 561 8.26 21.95 -20.07
C LEU A 561 8.80 20.66 -19.40
N LYS A 562 8.93 20.62 -18.07
CA LYS A 562 9.30 19.41 -17.30
C LYS A 562 8.28 18.28 -17.33
N MET A 563 7.06 18.54 -17.80
CA MET A 563 5.98 17.55 -17.88
C MET A 563 6.04 16.71 -19.16
N PHE A 564 6.81 17.16 -20.16
CA PHE A 564 6.92 16.47 -21.43
C PHE A 564 8.02 15.41 -21.41
N HIS A 565 7.70 14.20 -21.90
CA HIS A 565 8.68 13.15 -22.19
C HIS A 565 9.67 13.58 -23.27
N ASN A 566 9.15 14.23 -24.31
CA ASN A 566 9.93 14.82 -25.38
C ASN A 566 9.45 16.26 -25.57
N LEU A 567 10.40 17.21 -25.58
CA LEU A 567 10.06 18.61 -25.82
C LEU A 567 9.36 18.77 -27.18
N PRO A 568 8.31 19.60 -27.28
CA PRO A 568 7.70 19.95 -28.55
C PRO A 568 8.74 20.51 -29.52
N LYS A 569 8.76 20.01 -30.76
CA LYS A 569 9.67 20.48 -31.81
C LYS A 569 9.23 21.86 -32.29
N ASP A 570 9.95 22.91 -31.89
CA ASP A 570 9.76 24.25 -32.45
C ASP A 570 11.10 25.01 -32.43
N GLU A 571 11.47 25.79 -33.46
CA GLU A 571 12.82 26.40 -33.59
C GLU A 571 13.22 27.32 -32.41
N LYS A 572 12.28 27.72 -31.56
CA LYS A 572 12.52 28.47 -30.31
C LYS A 572 12.87 27.58 -29.10
N SER A 573 12.66 26.25 -29.18
CA SER A 573 12.89 25.30 -28.09
C SER A 573 14.38 25.13 -27.74
N ASP A 574 15.29 25.29 -28.71
CA ASP A 574 16.73 25.20 -28.47
C ASP A 574 17.32 26.45 -27.81
N LYS A 575 16.72 27.63 -28.01
CA LYS A 575 17.05 28.84 -27.22
C LYS A 575 16.43 28.80 -25.82
N LEU A 576 15.24 28.17 -25.67
CA LEU A 576 14.61 27.92 -24.36
C LEU A 576 15.40 26.89 -23.53
N ARG A 577 16.06 25.91 -24.14
CA ARG A 577 17.00 24.97 -23.48
C ARG A 577 18.08 25.69 -22.66
N LYS A 578 18.63 26.80 -23.18
CA LYS A 578 19.65 27.60 -22.48
C LYS A 578 19.07 28.60 -21.46
N ASN A 579 17.86 29.10 -21.68
CA ASN A 579 17.18 30.01 -20.76
C ASN A 579 16.38 29.30 -19.64
N GLN A 580 16.11 28.00 -19.76
CA GLN A 580 15.42 27.18 -18.76
C GLN A 580 16.16 27.10 -17.42
N ILE A 581 17.48 27.28 -17.42
CA ILE A 581 18.28 27.38 -16.19
C ILE A 581 17.93 28.66 -15.40
N LYS A 582 17.23 29.65 -16.02
CA LYS A 582 16.96 30.97 -15.41
C LYS A 582 15.47 31.34 -15.25
N LEU A 583 14.54 30.64 -15.90
CA LEU A 583 13.10 31.00 -15.90
C LEU A 583 12.20 29.92 -15.29
N SER A 584 12.76 28.95 -14.56
CA SER A 584 11.95 28.02 -13.80
C SER A 584 11.15 28.78 -12.73
N VAL A 585 9.83 28.66 -12.74
CA VAL A 585 9.08 28.71 -11.48
C VAL A 585 9.86 27.78 -10.53
N ASP A 586 10.30 28.29 -9.37
CA ASP A 586 11.10 27.50 -8.42
C ASP A 586 10.49 26.12 -8.27
N ARG A 587 11.27 25.05 -8.47
CA ARG A 587 10.75 23.68 -8.37
C ARG A 587 10.17 23.42 -6.98
N GLY A 588 9.22 22.48 -6.88
CA GLY A 588 8.90 21.90 -5.58
C GLY A 588 10.12 21.16 -5.02
N ILE A 589 10.34 21.24 -3.71
CA ILE A 589 11.46 20.57 -3.04
C ILE A 589 10.94 19.73 -1.87
N THR A 590 11.61 18.61 -1.61
CA THR A 590 11.34 17.80 -0.42
C THR A 590 12.48 17.98 0.56
N LEU A 591 12.15 18.50 1.75
CA LEU A 591 13.09 18.68 2.85
C LEU A 591 12.97 17.54 3.86
N ILE A 592 14.04 17.21 4.57
CA ILE A 592 14.06 16.21 5.64
C ILE A 592 14.31 16.93 6.97
N MET A 593 13.49 16.63 7.97
CA MET A 593 13.69 17.04 9.36
C MET A 593 14.78 16.18 10.00
N SER A 594 15.64 16.80 10.81
CA SER A 594 16.67 16.06 11.56
C SER A 594 16.05 15.05 12.53
N ARG A 595 16.66 13.89 12.75
CA ARG A 595 16.25 12.86 13.73
C ARG A 595 15.63 13.34 15.05
N ALA A 596 14.52 12.71 15.42
CA ALA A 596 13.89 12.84 16.74
C ALA A 596 14.83 12.35 17.84
N THR A 597 14.82 13.03 18.99
CA THR A 597 15.68 12.70 20.15
C THR A 597 14.90 12.24 21.38
N THR A 598 13.58 12.09 21.29
CA THR A 598 12.70 11.59 22.36
C THR A 598 12.41 10.10 22.23
N SER A 599 11.93 9.49 23.31
CA SER A 599 11.87 8.04 23.53
C SER A 599 10.66 7.33 22.94
N ASP A 600 9.56 8.04 22.69
CA ASP A 600 8.30 7.49 22.19
C ASP A 600 7.83 8.37 21.02
N PRO A 601 7.68 7.84 19.78
CA PRO A 601 7.78 6.42 19.34
C PRO A 601 9.22 5.91 19.11
N GLY A 602 10.21 6.69 19.54
CA GLY A 602 11.63 6.42 19.33
C GLY A 602 12.18 7.16 18.10
N PRO A 603 13.49 7.09 17.81
CA PRO A 603 14.13 7.94 16.81
C PRO A 603 13.71 7.71 15.33
N HIS A 604 13.12 8.72 14.71
CA HIS A 604 12.58 8.71 13.35
C HIS A 604 12.77 10.10 12.66
N ASN A 605 12.32 10.25 11.40
CA ASN A 605 12.46 11.50 10.64
C ASN A 605 11.19 11.82 9.86
N HIS A 606 10.90 13.11 9.64
CA HIS A 606 9.82 13.48 8.73
C HIS A 606 10.31 14.22 7.50
N TYR A 607 9.57 14.06 6.42
CA TYR A 607 9.75 14.78 5.17
C TYR A 607 8.80 15.96 5.11
N VAL A 608 9.20 17.03 4.44
CA VAL A 608 8.40 18.22 4.22
C VAL A 608 8.46 18.56 2.75
N ASP A 609 7.42 18.18 2.00
CA ASP A 609 7.29 18.60 0.61
C ASP A 609 6.79 20.05 0.54
N LEU A 610 7.53 20.88 -0.19
CA LEU A 610 7.21 22.24 -0.56
C LEU A 610 6.85 22.25 -2.05
N SER A 611 5.71 22.87 -2.40
CA SER A 611 5.40 23.15 -3.80
C SER A 611 6.30 24.28 -4.31
N ALA A 612 6.29 24.48 -5.62
CA ALA A 612 6.95 25.61 -6.25
C ALA A 612 6.55 26.97 -5.65
N GLU A 613 5.26 27.17 -5.41
CA GLU A 613 4.73 28.38 -4.77
C GLU A 613 5.18 28.51 -3.31
N HIS A 614 5.29 27.40 -2.58
CA HIS A 614 5.83 27.41 -1.21
C HIS A 614 7.29 27.87 -1.21
N VAL A 615 8.10 27.42 -2.17
CA VAL A 615 9.50 27.84 -2.29
C VAL A 615 9.58 29.34 -2.63
N ASN A 616 8.82 29.80 -3.63
CA ASN A 616 8.73 31.22 -3.99
C ASN A 616 8.27 32.10 -2.80
N THR A 617 7.27 31.62 -2.05
CA THR A 617 6.74 32.29 -0.85
C THR A 617 7.80 32.35 0.25
N LEU A 618 8.54 31.27 0.47
CA LEU A 618 9.64 31.25 1.45
C LEU A 618 10.75 32.21 1.07
N LYS A 619 11.14 32.27 -0.21
CA LYS A 619 12.16 33.21 -0.69
C LYS A 619 11.73 34.68 -0.61
N SER A 620 10.42 34.97 -0.76
CA SER A 620 9.88 36.35 -0.74
C SER A 620 9.41 36.84 0.64
N LYS A 621 8.61 36.05 1.36
CA LYS A 621 7.98 36.40 2.65
C LYS A 621 8.75 35.88 3.88
N LYS A 622 9.91 35.25 3.65
CA LYS A 622 10.82 34.64 4.63
C LYS A 622 10.27 33.47 5.43
N ARG A 623 8.96 33.29 5.66
CA ARG A 623 8.42 32.19 6.51
C ARG A 623 7.16 31.54 5.96
N LEU A 624 7.03 30.23 6.19
CA LEU A 624 5.86 29.42 5.85
C LEU A 624 5.62 28.37 6.94
N THR A 625 4.37 28.01 7.22
CA THR A 625 4.04 26.89 8.11
C THR A 625 3.38 25.77 7.34
N ILE A 626 3.89 24.55 7.47
CA ILE A 626 3.46 23.39 6.68
C ILE A 626 3.50 22.11 7.53
N ARG A 627 2.67 21.12 7.20
CA ARG A 627 2.72 19.79 7.84
C ARG A 627 3.82 18.92 7.25
N SER A 628 4.49 18.11 8.07
CA SER A 628 5.43 17.08 7.65
C SER A 628 4.72 15.79 7.21
N SER A 629 5.48 14.82 6.70
CA SER A 629 5.00 13.46 6.42
C SER A 629 4.71 12.73 7.73
N GLU A 630 3.88 11.69 7.65
CA GLU A 630 3.81 10.72 8.75
C GLU A 630 5.03 9.82 8.72
N ASP A 631 5.69 9.68 9.86
CA ASP A 631 6.73 8.68 10.11
C ASP A 631 6.60 8.21 11.55
N SER A 632 6.80 6.91 11.80
CA SER A 632 6.59 6.30 13.11
C SER A 632 5.27 6.70 13.79
N GLY A 633 4.20 6.84 13.00
CA GLY A 633 2.84 7.01 13.49
C GLY A 633 2.39 8.41 13.91
N HIS A 634 3.13 9.47 13.59
CA HIS A 634 2.72 10.86 13.85
C HIS A 634 3.29 11.84 12.80
N ASP A 635 2.84 13.11 12.84
CA ASP A 635 3.31 14.22 11.99
C ASP A 635 3.47 15.53 12.77
N HIS A 636 4.11 16.53 12.16
CA HIS A 636 4.39 17.82 12.77
C HIS A 636 3.90 19.01 11.93
N ARG A 637 3.50 20.09 12.61
CA ARG A 637 3.33 21.42 12.00
C ARG A 637 4.61 22.24 12.10
N VAL A 638 5.34 22.31 11.00
CA VAL A 638 6.68 22.91 10.89
C VAL A 638 6.60 24.34 10.32
N THR A 639 7.13 25.33 11.04
CA THR A 639 7.33 26.69 10.50
C THR A 639 8.75 26.83 9.96
N ILE A 640 8.89 26.97 8.66
CA ILE A 640 10.16 27.09 7.93
C ILE A 640 10.46 28.57 7.67
N GLU A 641 11.74 28.92 7.71
CA GLU A 641 12.28 30.20 7.29
C GLU A 641 13.37 30.01 6.23
N TYR A 642 13.38 30.86 5.20
CA TYR A 642 14.46 30.89 4.19
C TYR A 642 15.55 31.89 4.57
N ARG A 643 16.79 31.39 4.65
CA ARG A 643 17.99 32.11 5.08
C ARG A 643 19.11 31.84 4.05
N PRO A 644 19.19 32.62 2.96
CA PRO A 644 20.05 32.32 1.81
C PRO A 644 21.55 32.30 2.13
N HIS A 645 21.98 32.93 3.22
CA HIS A 645 23.38 32.99 3.64
C HIS A 645 23.86 31.74 4.40
N LEU A 646 22.95 30.81 4.72
CA LEU A 646 23.31 29.57 5.39
C LEU A 646 23.60 28.47 4.36
N LYS A 647 24.51 27.56 4.71
CA LYS A 647 24.79 26.37 3.89
C LYS A 647 23.51 25.57 3.59
N ASN A 648 22.61 25.47 4.56
CA ASN A 648 21.27 24.92 4.40
C ASN A 648 20.28 26.07 4.56
N PRO A 649 19.72 26.60 3.45
CA PRO A 649 18.99 27.85 3.49
C PRO A 649 17.58 27.69 4.10
N PHE A 650 17.03 26.48 4.19
CA PHE A 650 15.74 26.23 4.82
C PHE A 650 15.92 25.82 6.28
N VAL A 651 15.32 26.57 7.20
CA VAL A 651 15.49 26.35 8.66
C VAL A 651 14.13 26.27 9.35
N MET A 652 13.93 25.25 10.18
CA MET A 652 12.76 25.17 11.05
C MET A 652 12.89 26.16 12.22
N THR A 653 11.91 27.03 12.37
CA THR A 653 11.83 28.03 13.44
C THR A 653 10.88 27.65 14.56
N ARG A 654 9.82 26.89 14.24
CA ARG A 654 8.84 26.36 15.18
C ARG A 654 8.35 24.98 14.74
N CYS A 655 7.93 24.18 15.70
CA CYS A 655 7.28 22.88 15.51
C CYS A 655 6.09 22.80 16.46
N ASP A 656 4.91 22.49 15.97
CA ASP A 656 3.65 22.40 16.74
C ASP A 656 3.42 23.61 17.65
N HIS A 657 3.59 24.80 17.04
CA HIS A 657 3.46 26.10 17.71
C HIS A 657 4.54 26.42 18.76
N LYS A 658 5.45 25.48 19.08
CA LYS A 658 6.55 25.64 20.04
C LYS A 658 7.87 25.96 19.32
N LYS A 659 8.81 26.57 20.05
CA LYS A 659 10.17 26.90 19.53
C LYS A 659 11.06 25.67 19.36
N THR A 660 10.73 24.60 20.05
CA THR A 660 11.37 23.29 20.03
C THR A 660 10.32 22.27 19.66
N CYS A 661 10.72 21.26 18.89
CA CYS A 661 9.88 20.11 18.61
C CYS A 661 9.73 19.26 19.88
N TRP A 662 8.51 18.75 20.12
CA TRP A 662 8.28 17.82 21.23
C TRP A 662 8.93 16.46 20.98
N ASP A 663 9.11 16.07 19.71
CA ASP A 663 9.96 14.93 19.32
C ASP A 663 11.46 15.23 19.30
N GLY A 664 11.86 16.44 19.67
CA GLY A 664 13.27 16.80 19.80
C GLY A 664 14.01 17.01 18.47
N HIS A 665 13.29 17.10 17.34
CA HIS A 665 13.89 17.50 16.07
C HIS A 665 14.64 18.84 16.20
N LYS A 666 15.90 18.86 15.75
CA LYS A 666 16.70 20.08 15.60
C LYS A 666 16.11 20.97 14.52
N LYS A 667 16.49 22.25 14.56
CA LYS A 667 16.00 23.29 13.63
C LYS A 667 16.49 23.15 12.18
N LEU A 668 17.34 22.18 11.88
CA LEU A 668 17.94 22.02 10.56
C LEU A 668 17.01 21.23 9.64
N LEU A 669 16.83 21.72 8.41
CA LEU A 669 16.19 20.98 7.33
C LEU A 669 17.22 20.73 6.23
N LEU A 670 17.20 19.54 5.66
CA LEU A 670 18.12 19.11 4.61
C LEU A 670 17.33 18.89 3.32
N GLU A 671 17.79 19.43 2.19
CA GLU A 671 17.16 19.13 0.90
C GLU A 671 17.52 17.71 0.49
N ASN A 672 16.52 16.92 0.09
CA ASN A 672 16.73 15.58 -0.44
C ASN A 672 17.18 15.68 -1.90
N VAL A 673 18.47 15.97 -2.12
CA VAL A 673 19.08 16.04 -3.46
C VAL A 673 20.28 15.10 -3.46
N GLU A 674 20.28 14.11 -4.36
CA GLU A 674 21.54 13.50 -4.78
C GLU A 674 22.31 14.60 -5.53
N GLU A 675 23.50 14.94 -5.05
CA GLU A 675 24.42 15.82 -5.77
C GLU A 675 24.67 15.22 -7.17
N GLU A 676 24.36 15.98 -8.21
CA GLU A 676 24.83 15.69 -9.57
C GLU A 676 26.35 15.45 -9.52
N ASN A 677 26.80 14.40 -10.21
CA ASN A 677 28.20 14.03 -10.39
C ASN A 677 29.07 15.27 -10.66
N ASP A 678 29.82 15.72 -9.65
CA ASP A 678 30.91 16.68 -9.79
C ASP A 678 32.18 15.92 -10.20
N GLU A 679 32.08 15.15 -11.28
CA GLU A 679 33.22 14.66 -12.05
C GLU A 679 33.20 15.40 -13.39
N LEU A 680 33.81 16.60 -13.41
CA LEU A 680 34.45 17.26 -14.57
C LEU A 680 34.82 18.71 -14.19
N ARG A 681 35.72 18.86 -13.21
CA ARG A 681 36.65 19.98 -13.16
C ARG A 681 38.04 19.41 -12.92
N GLU A 682 38.62 18.87 -13.98
CA GLU A 682 40.06 18.74 -14.06
C GLU A 682 40.67 20.12 -13.83
N ASP A 683 41.52 20.20 -12.79
CA ASP A 683 42.50 21.24 -12.61
C ASP A 683 43.27 21.42 -13.92
N LYS A 684 42.92 22.46 -14.68
CA LYS A 684 43.85 23.03 -15.63
C LYS A 684 44.90 23.78 -14.81
N ASN A 685 46.04 23.12 -14.66
CA ASN A 685 47.28 23.66 -14.16
C ASN A 685 47.48 25.12 -14.57
N ASP A 686 47.66 25.97 -13.57
CA ASP A 686 48.41 27.21 -13.64
C ASP A 686 49.84 26.87 -14.07
N ASP A 687 50.08 26.86 -15.39
CA ASP A 687 51.43 26.89 -15.95
C ASP A 687 51.37 27.52 -17.35
N ASP A 688 51.10 28.82 -17.39
CA ASP A 688 51.41 29.69 -18.53
C ASP A 688 51.67 31.11 -18.01
N ARG A 689 52.85 31.30 -17.40
CA ARG A 689 53.48 32.62 -17.29
C ARG A 689 54.44 32.79 -18.46
N PRO A 690 54.23 33.75 -19.36
CA PRO A 690 55.28 34.20 -20.25
C PRO A 690 56.21 35.14 -19.49
N GLU A 691 57.48 34.75 -19.38
CA GLU A 691 58.58 35.66 -19.09
C GLU A 691 58.77 36.69 -20.22
N ASN A 692 59.24 37.87 -19.82
CA ASN A 692 59.90 38.94 -20.60
C ASN A 692 59.03 39.90 -21.42
N TYR A 693 59.06 41.18 -21.02
CA TYR A 693 59.83 42.31 -21.60
C TYR A 693 59.65 43.52 -20.63
N LYS A 694 60.69 44.05 -19.94
CA LYS A 694 61.53 45.22 -20.31
C LYS A 694 60.77 46.16 -21.27
N GLU A 695 60.30 47.35 -20.89
CA GLU A 695 60.92 48.53 -20.25
C GLU A 695 59.88 49.33 -19.46
#